data_AF-A0AAV0UDY6-F1
#
_entry.id   AF-A0AAV0UDY6-F1
#
_cell.length_a   1.000
_cell.length_b   1.000
_cell.length_c   1.000
_cell.angle_alpha   90.00
_cell.angle_beta   90.00
_cell.angle_gamma   90.00
#
_symmetry.space_group_name_H-M   'P 1'
#
loop_
_entity.id
_entity.type
_entity.pdbx_description
1 polymer ?
#
loop_
_entity_poly.entity_id
_entity_poly.type
_entity_poly.pdbx_seq_one_letter_code
_entity_poly.pdbx_strand_id
1 'polypeptide(L)'
;MSALCWGDAARIQKLKQTLSTDSGAATSAAVAGCDLQKKESDTCSRGRTSCSSSSSHDEMWDDDDDDASTIGSNCSSRSDDGSSASSVSTPVTSPLSGYTPHELLEPLPPALGALWPDKKRARTNPSKQLSSLPTTAPTAAAPKHLQTLPLAPLGPRRVVPIVGPLELLPPSEYDVRSTNGLLKCVNALAPLPTVDQLAVKHLVLHELQRTVDLWLRRTLDELPAATWTRTTTTTTATLLVGGSWHLKVGVADSDLDVVALLPHVVTADVFFRSLCAHLARNAAVSRLVARRHAAVPVLSFELSAVRVDLLFARFAPAQPVPTHLSCLTADDAQLTRGMDTASVRSLSVARVASLVLELVPNASTFRSCLRVVRLWAARRGLYSNKAGFLGGISWALLVCFVCQLFPRASVAALVHRFFSVLAAWQWPTPVMVARPSRGDHVVEWDPRRNLRDRAHLMPIVTPGCPAVNTAVNVNVSTMRVLRDEFARGRRIMDDLRRAGSSHPLSFSQLFTRTEVLVRYDHYVAIELRAPSEEALAEWSSFVASRTRKLVETLQHTPSVGALHPLPEMVRPQRLAPEEEEGGGEEGGGEAAAGQPVVGYYFIGYTVNAPPMPGVRLDHRSCGERQPMVLLPAGCRNEEFARSCVAPAMRYFLATELTIAAEKKCGMEVAIAYASWTDLPDAIFPGGRPAAIGDRARYILSQAHQTNLDLGFAR
;
A
#
# COMPACT_ATOMS: atom_id res chain seq x y z
N MET A 1 -29.15 21.92 -16.57
CA MET A 1 -29.65 20.77 -17.36
C MET A 1 -28.73 20.65 -18.56
N SER A 2 -27.89 19.62 -18.61
CA SER A 2 -27.09 19.26 -19.79
C SER A 2 -27.73 18.04 -20.45
N ALA A 3 -27.67 17.97 -21.78
CA ALA A 3 -28.34 16.92 -22.53
C ALA A 3 -27.59 15.58 -22.41
N LEU A 4 -28.29 14.54 -21.95
CA LEU A 4 -27.82 13.17 -22.08
C LEU A 4 -27.77 12.80 -23.56
N CYS A 5 -26.60 12.39 -24.05
CA CYS A 5 -26.51 11.65 -25.31
C CYS A 5 -27.35 10.37 -25.17
N TRP A 6 -28.35 10.20 -26.02
CA TRP A 6 -29.36 9.13 -25.90
C TRP A 6 -28.75 7.71 -25.94
N GLY A 7 -27.56 7.55 -26.52
CA GLY A 7 -26.80 6.30 -26.49
C GLY A 7 -26.35 5.88 -25.08
N ASP A 8 -25.91 6.82 -24.24
CA ASP A 8 -25.42 6.51 -22.89
C ASP A 8 -26.57 6.18 -21.95
N ALA A 9 -27.70 6.87 -22.05
CA ALA A 9 -28.89 6.55 -21.26
C ALA A 9 -29.35 5.10 -21.50
N ALA A 10 -29.38 4.64 -22.76
CA ALA A 10 -29.71 3.27 -23.11
C ALA A 10 -28.65 2.25 -22.62
N ARG A 11 -27.36 2.59 -22.74
CA ARG A 11 -26.25 1.75 -22.25
C ARG A 11 -26.27 1.59 -20.72
N ILE A 12 -26.52 2.68 -20.00
CA ILE A 12 -26.69 2.74 -18.54
C ILE A 12 -27.92 1.94 -18.11
N GLN A 13 -29.04 2.06 -18.83
CA GLN A 13 -30.26 1.30 -18.53
C GLN A 13 -30.04 -0.21 -18.73
N LYS A 14 -29.33 -0.60 -19.80
CA LYS A 14 -28.95 -2.00 -20.06
C LYS A 14 -28.01 -2.57 -18.99
N LEU A 15 -27.00 -1.81 -18.57
CA LEU A 15 -26.09 -2.19 -17.47
C LEU A 15 -26.82 -2.32 -16.12
N LYS A 16 -27.79 -1.45 -15.83
CA LYS A 16 -28.64 -1.58 -14.62
C LYS A 16 -29.54 -2.81 -14.67
N GLN A 17 -30.04 -3.17 -15.85
CA GLN A 17 -30.84 -4.40 -16.03
C GLN A 17 -29.99 -5.67 -15.84
N THR A 18 -28.76 -5.73 -16.36
CA THR A 18 -27.86 -6.88 -16.15
C THR A 18 -27.46 -7.00 -14.67
N LEU A 19 -27.11 -5.89 -14.00
CA LEU A 19 -26.79 -5.91 -12.56
C LEU A 19 -27.98 -6.30 -11.66
N SER A 20 -29.22 -6.09 -12.13
CA SER A 20 -30.42 -6.51 -11.38
C SER A 20 -30.76 -7.99 -11.55
N THR A 21 -30.34 -8.60 -12.67
CA THR A 21 -30.70 -9.99 -13.03
C THR A 21 -29.70 -11.03 -12.53
N ASP A 22 -28.42 -10.67 -12.34
CA ASP A 22 -27.38 -11.60 -11.86
C ASP A 22 -27.45 -11.91 -10.35
N SER A 23 -28.46 -11.41 -9.63
CA SER A 23 -28.67 -11.70 -8.20
C SER A 23 -29.09 -13.16 -7.88
N GLY A 24 -29.14 -14.04 -8.88
CA GLY A 24 -29.66 -15.40 -8.73
C GLY A 24 -29.14 -16.48 -9.69
N ALA A 25 -27.96 -16.34 -10.32
CA ALA A 25 -27.34 -17.44 -11.09
C ALA A 25 -25.82 -17.27 -11.33
N ALA A 26 -24.98 -17.75 -10.39
CA ALA A 26 -23.52 -17.78 -10.58
C ALA A 26 -22.87 -19.03 -9.98
N THR A 27 -23.27 -20.21 -10.46
CA THR A 27 -22.54 -21.48 -10.29
C THR A 27 -22.48 -22.22 -11.62
N SER A 28 -21.38 -22.91 -11.88
CA SER A 28 -21.10 -23.72 -13.08
C SER A 28 -20.99 -22.96 -14.41
N ALA A 29 -19.75 -22.69 -14.83
CA ALA A 29 -19.25 -23.15 -16.15
C ALA A 29 -17.73 -22.92 -16.29
N ALA A 30 -16.96 -24.00 -16.24
CA ALA A 30 -15.64 -24.09 -16.84
C ALA A 30 -15.51 -25.49 -17.49
N VAL A 31 -14.65 -25.60 -18.52
CA VAL A 31 -14.34 -26.83 -19.29
C VAL A 31 -15.35 -27.23 -20.38
N ALA A 32 -15.12 -26.70 -21.57
CA ALA A 32 -15.08 -27.38 -22.86
C ALA A 32 -14.23 -26.48 -23.78
N GLY A 33 -13.36 -26.91 -24.67
CA GLY A 33 -13.19 -28.20 -25.34
C GLY A 33 -12.79 -27.85 -26.78
N CYS A 34 -11.61 -28.26 -27.26
CA CYS A 34 -11.13 -27.85 -28.57
C CYS A 34 -12.05 -28.36 -29.69
N ASP A 35 -12.19 -27.57 -30.77
CA ASP A 35 -12.12 -28.19 -32.09
C ASP A 35 -11.57 -27.26 -33.18
N LEU A 36 -10.78 -27.85 -34.07
CA LEU A 36 -10.08 -27.21 -35.19
C LEU A 36 -10.80 -27.53 -36.49
N GLN A 37 -11.21 -26.51 -37.26
CA GLN A 37 -11.45 -26.72 -38.70
C GLN A 37 -10.81 -25.64 -39.58
N LYS A 38 -9.95 -26.12 -40.49
CA LYS A 38 -9.36 -25.36 -41.60
C LYS A 38 -10.43 -24.89 -42.59
N LYS A 39 -10.15 -23.79 -43.29
CA LYS A 39 -10.42 -23.70 -44.73
C LYS A 39 -9.33 -22.87 -45.43
N GLU A 40 -8.85 -23.38 -46.57
CA GLU A 40 -7.75 -22.85 -47.39
C GLU A 40 -8.28 -22.16 -48.67
N SER A 41 -7.36 -21.71 -49.55
CA SER A 41 -7.53 -20.99 -50.84
C SER A 41 -7.87 -19.48 -50.75
N ASP A 42 -7.39 -18.54 -51.59
CA ASP A 42 -6.26 -18.41 -52.56
C ASP A 42 -6.19 -16.92 -53.03
N THR A 43 -5.17 -16.29 -53.66
CA THR A 43 -3.79 -16.62 -54.10
C THR A 43 -2.93 -15.32 -54.20
N CYS A 44 -1.65 -15.42 -54.63
CA CYS A 44 -0.74 -14.46 -55.33
C CYS A 44 -1.14 -12.95 -55.51
N SER A 45 -0.23 -11.95 -55.48
CA SER A 45 1.23 -11.97 -55.71
C SER A 45 1.99 -10.70 -55.21
N ARG A 46 3.30 -10.85 -54.92
CA ARG A 46 4.42 -9.85 -54.99
C ARG A 46 4.32 -8.50 -54.22
N GLY A 47 5.29 -8.24 -53.32
CA GLY A 47 5.65 -6.85 -52.95
C GLY A 47 6.47 -6.62 -51.66
N ARG A 48 7.81 -6.72 -51.75
CA ARG A 48 8.85 -6.21 -50.83
C ARG A 48 8.45 -5.35 -49.59
N THR A 49 8.75 -5.91 -48.40
CA THR A 49 9.44 -5.27 -47.24
C THR A 49 9.23 -3.77 -46.94
N SER A 50 8.52 -3.47 -45.84
CA SER A 50 8.88 -2.46 -44.82
C SER A 50 7.99 -2.62 -43.58
N CYS A 51 8.56 -2.96 -42.42
CA CYS A 51 7.79 -3.15 -41.18
C CYS A 51 7.78 -1.87 -40.33
N SER A 52 6.73 -1.05 -40.49
CA SER A 52 6.40 0.05 -39.58
C SER A 52 4.89 0.10 -39.37
N SER A 53 4.39 -0.48 -38.28
CA SER A 53 3.03 -0.24 -37.79
C SER A 53 2.98 -0.34 -36.27
N SER A 54 2.78 0.83 -35.67
CA SER A 54 2.30 1.05 -34.31
C SER A 54 0.94 0.40 -34.07
N SER A 55 0.73 -0.10 -32.85
CA SER A 55 -0.58 -0.29 -32.22
C SER A 55 -0.41 -0.02 -30.72
N SER A 56 -0.90 1.11 -30.18
CA SER A 56 -2.30 1.36 -29.79
C SER A 56 -2.74 0.48 -28.62
N HIS A 57 -2.35 0.86 -27.40
CA HIS A 57 -2.82 0.19 -26.18
C HIS A 57 -2.86 1.05 -24.90
N ASP A 58 -2.63 2.37 -24.99
CA ASP A 58 -2.57 3.29 -23.84
C ASP A 58 -3.82 4.18 -23.64
N GLU A 59 -4.76 4.24 -24.60
CA GLU A 59 -5.99 5.05 -24.55
C GLU A 59 -7.10 4.48 -23.63
N MET A 60 -6.75 3.90 -22.49
CA MET A 60 -7.73 3.27 -21.57
C MET A 60 -8.07 4.13 -20.34
N TRP A 61 -7.46 5.32 -20.20
CA TRP A 61 -7.55 6.13 -18.99
C TRP A 61 -7.52 7.66 -19.18
N ASP A 62 -7.39 8.15 -20.41
CA ASP A 62 -7.17 9.57 -20.69
C ASP A 62 -8.41 10.16 -21.38
N ASP A 63 -9.44 10.45 -20.57
CA ASP A 63 -10.46 11.47 -20.85
C ASP A 63 -10.22 12.60 -19.83
N ASP A 64 -9.59 13.70 -20.28
CA ASP A 64 -9.37 14.92 -19.49
C ASP A 64 -10.41 15.98 -19.90
N ASP A 65 -11.49 16.13 -19.12
CA ASP A 65 -12.49 17.21 -19.26
C ASP A 65 -11.97 18.53 -18.62
N ASP A 66 -11.18 19.31 -19.37
CA ASP A 66 -10.76 20.67 -19.01
C ASP A 66 -11.55 21.72 -19.83
N ASP A 67 -12.82 21.96 -19.45
CA ASP A 67 -13.72 22.85 -20.18
C ASP A 67 -13.70 24.30 -19.63
N ALA A 68 -12.70 25.08 -20.08
CA ALA A 68 -12.48 26.47 -19.68
C ALA A 68 -12.97 27.49 -20.74
N SER A 69 -14.29 27.55 -20.96
CA SER A 69 -14.88 28.48 -21.94
C SER A 69 -14.78 29.96 -21.51
N THR A 70 -13.76 30.67 -22.00
CA THR A 70 -13.66 32.13 -21.84
C THR A 70 -14.58 32.83 -22.83
N ILE A 71 -15.69 33.43 -22.34
CA ILE A 71 -16.50 34.37 -23.11
C ILE A 71 -16.15 35.79 -22.69
N GLY A 72 -15.44 36.51 -23.57
CA GLY A 72 -15.22 37.94 -23.41
C GLY A 72 -16.47 38.75 -23.75
N SER A 73 -16.66 39.87 -23.08
CA SER A 73 -17.62 40.90 -23.48
C SER A 73 -17.12 42.28 -23.05
N ASN A 74 -16.76 43.10 -24.03
CA ASN A 74 -16.43 44.51 -23.84
C ASN A 74 -17.66 45.30 -23.37
N CYS A 75 -17.51 46.11 -22.32
CA CYS A 75 -18.28 47.34 -22.14
C CYS A 75 -17.37 48.43 -21.55
N SER A 76 -17.64 49.68 -21.94
CA SER A 76 -16.64 50.76 -21.92
C SER A 76 -16.73 51.69 -20.71
N SER A 77 -15.59 52.33 -20.40
CA SER A 77 -15.45 53.72 -19.93
C SER A 77 -16.21 54.18 -18.66
N ARG A 78 -15.48 54.67 -17.67
CA ARG A 78 -15.14 56.12 -17.56
C ARG A 78 -14.11 56.39 -16.46
N SER A 79 -13.53 57.58 -16.52
CA SER A 79 -12.55 58.16 -15.61
C SER A 79 -13.12 58.42 -14.21
N ASP A 80 -12.24 58.54 -13.20
CA ASP A 80 -11.86 59.86 -12.67
C ASP A 80 -10.67 59.75 -11.67
N ASP A 81 -9.75 60.71 -11.76
CA ASP A 81 -8.63 60.89 -10.83
C ASP A 81 -9.08 61.62 -9.54
N GLY A 82 -8.40 61.38 -8.41
CA GLY A 82 -8.78 61.97 -7.13
C GLY A 82 -7.66 61.97 -6.07
N SER A 83 -6.66 62.83 -6.24
CA SER A 83 -5.49 62.96 -5.36
C SER A 83 -5.75 63.62 -4.01
N SER A 84 -5.13 63.11 -2.93
CA SER A 84 -4.56 63.86 -1.78
C SER A 84 -3.88 62.86 -0.82
N ALA A 85 -2.60 62.98 -0.42
CA ALA A 85 -1.98 64.01 0.43
C ALA A 85 -2.51 63.97 1.89
N SER A 86 -1.71 64.00 2.97
CA SER A 86 -0.24 63.97 3.11
C SER A 86 0.16 63.83 4.60
N SER A 87 1.38 63.35 4.88
CA SER A 87 2.27 63.71 6.02
C SER A 87 1.76 63.79 7.48
N VAL A 88 2.51 63.19 8.42
CA VAL A 88 3.36 63.89 9.43
C VAL A 88 4.10 62.85 10.31
N SER A 89 5.21 63.26 10.94
CA SER A 89 6.30 62.41 11.42
C SER A 89 6.61 62.51 12.93
N THR A 90 6.91 61.36 13.57
CA THR A 90 7.91 61.13 14.65
C THR A 90 7.77 61.84 16.01
N PRO A 91 8.53 61.48 17.07
CA PRO A 91 9.23 60.21 17.41
C PRO A 91 8.85 59.68 18.83
N VAL A 92 9.51 58.59 19.33
CA VAL A 92 10.21 58.51 20.65
C VAL A 92 10.38 57.06 21.19
N THR A 93 11.65 56.72 21.49
CA THR A 93 12.24 55.64 22.36
C THR A 93 11.84 54.15 22.25
N SER A 94 12.88 53.34 22.01
CA SER A 94 13.00 51.90 22.35
C SER A 94 13.14 51.66 23.87
N PRO A 95 13.06 50.40 24.35
CA PRO A 95 14.32 49.69 24.56
C PRO A 95 14.36 48.21 24.11
N LEU A 96 15.62 47.74 24.01
CA LEU A 96 16.13 46.42 23.62
C LEU A 96 15.43 45.17 24.21
N SER A 97 15.18 44.18 23.34
CA SER A 97 15.65 42.80 23.54
C SER A 97 15.65 42.06 22.20
N GLY A 98 16.73 41.34 21.88
CA GLY A 98 16.95 40.77 20.54
C GLY A 98 16.38 39.37 20.33
N TYR A 99 15.91 39.09 19.11
CA TYR A 99 15.79 37.74 18.55
C TYR A 99 15.85 37.83 17.02
N THR A 100 16.83 37.17 16.39
CA THR A 100 16.95 37.04 14.93
C THR A 100 16.35 35.72 14.46
N PRO A 101 15.46 35.69 13.44
CA PRO A 101 14.97 34.44 12.86
C PRO A 101 15.80 33.99 11.65
N HIS A 102 16.26 32.75 11.74
CA HIS A 102 16.42 31.79 10.64
C HIS A 102 17.45 32.02 9.51
N GLU A 103 18.59 31.36 9.69
CA GLU A 103 19.38 30.77 8.60
C GLU A 103 18.52 29.89 7.69
N LEU A 104 18.84 29.92 6.39
CA LEU A 104 18.33 29.01 5.37
C LEU A 104 18.99 27.63 5.56
N LEU A 105 18.19 26.61 5.90
CA LEU A 105 18.65 25.22 5.93
C LEU A 105 18.89 24.70 4.52
N GLU A 106 20.15 24.40 4.19
CA GLU A 106 20.54 23.75 2.94
C GLU A 106 19.86 22.39 2.74
N PRO A 107 19.65 21.96 1.47
CA PRO A 107 19.12 20.64 1.18
C PRO A 107 20.10 19.54 1.60
N LEU A 108 19.66 18.64 2.48
CA LEU A 108 20.39 17.42 2.85
C LEU A 108 20.75 16.59 1.59
N PRO A 109 22.04 16.41 1.26
CA PRO A 109 22.42 15.52 0.17
C PRO A 109 22.17 14.06 0.59
N PRO A 110 21.67 13.19 -0.31
CA PRO A 110 21.57 11.77 -0.01
C PRO A 110 22.98 11.18 0.14
N ALA A 111 23.23 10.48 1.25
CA ALA A 111 24.49 9.78 1.52
C ALA A 111 24.66 8.50 0.68
N LEU A 112 24.57 8.65 -0.66
CA LEU A 112 24.70 7.58 -1.67
C LEU A 112 25.98 7.72 -2.53
N GLY A 113 26.78 8.76 -2.32
CA GLY A 113 27.92 9.14 -3.18
C GLY A 113 29.15 8.24 -3.16
N ALA A 114 29.09 7.02 -2.60
CA ALA A 114 30.27 6.16 -2.40
C ALA A 114 29.97 4.65 -2.56
N LEU A 115 29.39 4.25 -3.70
CA LEU A 115 29.15 2.83 -4.04
C LEU A 115 29.54 2.47 -5.49
N TRP A 116 30.77 2.78 -5.88
CA TRP A 116 31.43 2.14 -7.03
C TRP A 116 32.94 1.97 -6.74
N PRO A 117 33.44 0.74 -6.48
CA PRO A 117 34.87 0.52 -6.24
C PRO A 117 35.60 0.33 -7.58
N ASP A 118 36.24 1.41 -8.04
CA ASP A 118 37.16 1.32 -9.19
C ASP A 118 38.46 0.62 -8.77
N LYS A 119 38.83 -0.46 -9.47
CA LYS A 119 39.99 -1.29 -9.09
C LYS A 119 41.29 -0.64 -9.56
N LYS A 120 42.10 -0.11 -8.63
CA LYS A 120 43.56 -0.03 -8.81
C LYS A 120 44.34 -0.04 -7.49
N ARG A 121 45.43 -0.81 -7.47
CA ARG A 121 46.31 -1.04 -6.31
C ARG A 121 47.10 0.22 -5.92
N ALA A 122 47.28 0.43 -4.63
CA ALA A 122 48.24 1.39 -4.08
C ALA A 122 49.64 0.76 -3.90
N ARG A 123 50.70 1.57 -4.09
CA ARG A 123 52.01 1.42 -3.43
C ARG A 123 52.71 2.78 -3.28
N THR A 124 52.94 3.15 -2.02
CA THR A 124 54.07 3.96 -1.48
C THR A 124 54.34 5.40 -1.98
N ASN A 125 54.20 6.35 -1.03
CA ASN A 125 54.80 7.70 -0.94
C ASN A 125 56.36 7.66 -0.83
N PRO A 126 57.15 8.79 -0.78
CA PRO A 126 56.76 10.20 -0.51
C PRO A 126 57.47 11.36 -1.29
N SER A 127 56.96 12.59 -1.05
CA SER A 127 57.66 13.90 -1.00
C SER A 127 58.20 14.60 -2.27
N LYS A 128 57.73 15.85 -2.52
CA LYS A 128 58.53 17.10 -2.41
C LYS A 128 57.70 18.38 -2.67
N GLN A 129 58.30 19.53 -2.38
CA GLN A 129 57.65 20.86 -2.31
C GLN A 129 57.58 21.61 -3.66
N LEU A 130 56.49 22.38 -3.81
CA LEU A 130 56.42 23.79 -4.24
C LEU A 130 57.35 24.33 -5.37
N SER A 131 56.76 24.75 -6.50
CA SER A 131 57.23 25.91 -7.29
C SER A 131 56.21 26.46 -8.29
N SER A 132 55.87 27.75 -8.13
CA SER A 132 55.52 28.77 -9.15
C SER A 132 54.60 28.46 -10.36
N LEU A 133 53.51 29.23 -10.46
CA LEU A 133 52.85 29.65 -11.71
C LEU A 133 53.83 30.39 -12.64
N PRO A 134 53.55 30.44 -13.96
CA PRO A 134 53.13 31.74 -14.49
C PRO A 134 51.89 31.69 -15.40
N THR A 135 51.24 32.85 -15.50
CA THR A 135 49.98 33.09 -16.21
C THR A 135 50.19 33.47 -17.68
N THR A 136 49.55 32.75 -18.61
CA THR A 136 49.04 33.31 -19.88
C THR A 136 47.75 32.57 -20.29
N ALA A 137 46.79 33.31 -20.85
CA ALA A 137 45.49 32.85 -21.35
C ALA A 137 45.36 33.28 -22.84
N PRO A 138 44.29 32.95 -23.61
CA PRO A 138 43.04 32.28 -23.21
C PRO A 138 42.49 31.20 -24.20
N THR A 139 41.31 30.67 -23.85
CA THR A 139 40.27 30.10 -24.74
C THR A 139 40.57 28.84 -25.59
N ALA A 140 40.13 27.69 -25.06
CA ALA A 140 39.24 26.77 -25.78
C ALA A 140 38.20 26.23 -24.78
N ALA A 141 36.91 26.35 -25.09
CA ALA A 141 35.84 26.08 -24.12
C ALA A 141 35.56 24.57 -23.97
N ALA A 142 35.60 24.05 -22.74
CA ALA A 142 34.99 22.77 -22.42
C ALA A 142 33.44 22.89 -22.53
N PRO A 143 32.74 21.86 -23.04
CA PRO A 143 31.31 21.97 -23.34
C PRO A 143 30.47 22.06 -22.06
N LYS A 144 29.92 23.26 -21.81
CA LYS A 144 28.83 23.49 -20.83
C LYS A 144 27.52 22.89 -21.35
N HIS A 145 27.41 21.57 -21.37
CA HIS A 145 26.17 20.86 -21.74
C HIS A 145 25.63 19.90 -20.67
N LEU A 146 25.83 20.26 -19.40
CA LEU A 146 24.85 20.00 -18.35
C LEU A 146 24.05 21.29 -18.10
N GLN A 147 23.36 21.74 -19.14
CA GLN A 147 22.26 22.68 -18.95
C GLN A 147 21.19 21.95 -18.14
N THR A 148 20.78 22.54 -17.02
CA THR A 148 19.49 22.26 -16.39
C THR A 148 18.40 22.59 -17.41
N LEU A 149 18.01 21.59 -18.20
CA LEU A 149 16.79 21.64 -18.98
C LEU A 149 15.65 21.96 -18.01
N PRO A 150 14.85 23.01 -18.25
CA PRO A 150 13.66 23.22 -17.44
C PRO A 150 12.80 21.95 -17.50
N LEU A 151 12.38 21.46 -16.34
CA LEU A 151 11.09 20.77 -16.32
C LEU A 151 10.08 21.75 -16.93
N ALA A 152 9.20 21.26 -17.80
CA ALA A 152 8.09 22.07 -18.30
C ALA A 152 7.40 22.75 -17.10
N PRO A 153 6.97 24.01 -17.21
CA PRO A 153 6.33 24.73 -16.11
C PRO A 153 5.00 24.07 -15.79
N LEU A 154 5.06 23.05 -14.94
CA LEU A 154 3.92 22.47 -14.26
C LEU A 154 3.25 23.63 -13.51
N GLY A 155 1.93 23.76 -13.69
CA GLY A 155 1.13 24.79 -13.03
C GLY A 155 1.33 24.80 -11.51
N PRO A 156 0.91 25.87 -10.81
CA PRO A 156 1.26 26.14 -9.41
C PRO A 156 1.05 24.91 -8.51
N ARG A 157 2.15 24.17 -8.26
CA ARG A 157 2.11 22.93 -7.48
C ARG A 157 1.85 23.30 -6.02
N ARG A 158 0.79 22.74 -5.42
CA ARG A 158 0.51 22.88 -3.98
C ARG A 158 1.68 22.42 -3.10
N VAL A 159 2.50 21.48 -3.61
CA VAL A 159 3.65 20.94 -2.90
C VAL A 159 4.85 20.74 -3.83
N VAL A 160 6.04 21.16 -3.38
CA VAL A 160 7.31 21.02 -4.12
C VAL A 160 8.04 19.74 -3.69
N PRO A 161 8.53 18.91 -4.63
CA PRO A 161 9.42 17.77 -4.31
C PRO A 161 10.63 18.19 -3.48
N ILE A 162 10.93 17.44 -2.42
CA ILE A 162 12.14 17.67 -1.60
C ILE A 162 13.39 17.03 -2.22
N VAL A 163 13.19 16.02 -3.07
CA VAL A 163 14.25 15.19 -3.63
C VAL A 163 14.69 15.72 -4.99
N GLY A 164 15.98 16.00 -5.15
CA GLY A 164 16.56 16.30 -6.46
C GLY A 164 16.74 15.03 -7.30
N PRO A 165 16.54 15.08 -8.63
CA PRO A 165 16.84 13.96 -9.51
C PRO A 165 18.31 13.53 -9.40
N LEU A 166 18.55 12.24 -9.21
CA LEU A 166 19.89 11.65 -9.19
C LEU A 166 20.38 11.32 -10.61
N GLU A 167 19.46 10.96 -11.51
CA GLU A 167 19.77 10.53 -12.88
C GLU A 167 18.69 11.06 -13.85
N LEU A 168 19.12 11.76 -14.90
CA LEU A 168 18.26 12.34 -15.94
C LEU A 168 18.41 11.67 -17.32
N LEU A 169 19.06 10.50 -17.35
CA LEU A 169 19.26 9.73 -18.57
C LEU A 169 17.93 9.13 -19.06
N PRO A 170 17.72 9.06 -20.39
CA PRO A 170 16.62 8.31 -20.97
C PRO A 170 16.82 6.80 -20.79
N PRO A 171 15.76 5.97 -20.88
CA PRO A 171 15.88 4.52 -20.75
C PRO A 171 16.67 3.93 -21.92
N SER A 172 17.51 2.92 -21.65
CA SER A 172 18.21 2.20 -22.71
C SER A 172 17.28 1.23 -23.45
N GLU A 173 17.71 0.74 -24.62
CA GLU A 173 17.00 -0.33 -25.35
C GLU A 173 16.79 -1.60 -24.50
N TYR A 174 17.72 -1.89 -23.58
CA TYR A 174 17.53 -2.98 -22.61
C TYR A 174 16.38 -2.65 -21.65
N ASP A 175 16.33 -1.44 -21.11
CA ASP A 175 15.30 -1.04 -20.13
C ASP A 175 13.90 -0.96 -20.76
N VAL A 176 13.79 -0.66 -22.06
CA VAL A 176 12.54 -0.72 -22.82
C VAL A 176 12.11 -2.17 -23.05
N ARG A 177 12.99 -3.05 -23.55
CA ARG A 177 12.68 -4.49 -23.72
C ARG A 177 12.34 -5.16 -22.38
N SER A 178 13.08 -4.84 -21.33
CA SER A 178 12.86 -5.32 -19.96
C SER A 178 11.52 -4.84 -19.40
N THR A 179 11.10 -3.59 -19.71
CA THR A 179 9.76 -3.08 -19.35
C THR A 179 8.66 -3.89 -20.04
N ASN A 180 8.78 -4.16 -21.34
CA ASN A 180 7.80 -4.98 -22.07
C ASN A 180 7.72 -6.41 -21.52
N GLY A 181 8.86 -7.01 -21.16
CA GLY A 181 8.91 -8.33 -20.53
C GLY A 181 8.23 -8.37 -19.15
N LEU A 182 8.58 -7.42 -18.29
CA LEU A 182 8.04 -7.28 -16.94
C LEU A 182 6.53 -7.03 -16.95
N LEU A 183 6.04 -6.12 -17.79
CA LEU A 183 4.61 -5.81 -17.87
C LEU A 183 3.79 -6.98 -18.44
N LYS A 184 4.32 -7.74 -19.41
CA LYS A 184 3.68 -9.00 -19.86
C LYS A 184 3.58 -10.02 -18.72
N CYS A 185 4.61 -10.18 -17.90
CA CYS A 185 4.59 -11.06 -16.73
C CYS A 185 3.54 -10.61 -15.70
N VAL A 186 3.49 -9.31 -15.39
CA VAL A 186 2.52 -8.73 -14.44
C VAL A 186 1.09 -8.86 -14.95
N ASN A 187 0.84 -8.59 -16.23
CA ASN A 187 -0.49 -8.74 -16.85
C ASN A 187 -0.99 -10.19 -16.80
N ALA A 188 -0.11 -11.19 -16.95
CA ALA A 188 -0.47 -12.59 -16.83
C ALA A 188 -0.74 -13.04 -15.37
N LEU A 189 -0.09 -12.40 -14.38
CA LEU A 189 -0.22 -12.76 -12.96
C LEU A 189 -1.33 -12.00 -12.22
N ALA A 190 -1.71 -10.82 -12.71
CA ALA A 190 -2.76 -9.96 -12.18
C ALA A 190 -3.25 -9.00 -13.29
N PRO A 191 -4.28 -9.38 -14.07
CA PRO A 191 -4.77 -8.57 -15.19
C PRO A 191 -5.27 -7.19 -14.76
N LEU A 192 -5.37 -6.26 -15.70
CA LEU A 192 -6.03 -4.98 -15.49
C LEU A 192 -7.56 -5.17 -15.43
N PRO A 193 -8.30 -4.31 -14.71
CA PRO A 193 -9.76 -4.32 -14.76
C PRO A 193 -10.29 -4.09 -16.18
N THR A 194 -11.41 -4.72 -16.53
CA THR A 194 -12.07 -4.50 -17.83
C THR A 194 -12.80 -3.16 -17.86
N VAL A 195 -13.06 -2.62 -19.07
CA VAL A 195 -13.82 -1.37 -19.25
C VAL A 195 -15.16 -1.41 -18.50
N ASP A 196 -15.87 -2.55 -18.54
CA ASP A 196 -17.15 -2.72 -17.85
C ASP A 196 -17.00 -2.66 -16.32
N GLN A 197 -15.96 -3.31 -15.75
CA GLN A 197 -15.66 -3.23 -14.32
C GLN A 197 -15.32 -1.79 -13.89
N LEU A 198 -14.69 -1.01 -14.77
CA LEU A 198 -14.43 0.41 -14.51
C LEU A 198 -15.74 1.21 -14.55
N ALA A 199 -16.55 1.04 -15.60
CA ALA A 199 -17.83 1.71 -15.79
C ALA A 199 -18.80 1.48 -14.62
N VAL A 200 -18.89 0.25 -14.10
CA VAL A 200 -19.72 -0.06 -12.91
C VAL A 200 -19.30 0.77 -11.70
N LYS A 201 -18.00 0.95 -11.45
CA LYS A 201 -17.51 1.79 -10.34
C LYS A 201 -17.81 3.28 -10.53
N HIS A 202 -17.72 3.79 -11.76
CA HIS A 202 -18.16 5.16 -12.07
C HIS A 202 -19.67 5.35 -11.84
N LEU A 203 -20.51 4.39 -12.22
CA LEU A 203 -21.95 4.41 -11.96
C LEU A 203 -22.28 4.39 -10.47
N VAL A 204 -21.57 3.57 -9.69
CA VAL A 204 -21.72 3.50 -8.23
C VAL A 204 -21.33 4.82 -7.55
N LEU A 205 -20.26 5.50 -7.99
CA LEU A 205 -19.89 6.82 -7.49
C LEU A 205 -20.99 7.87 -7.75
N HIS A 206 -21.56 7.89 -8.96
CA HIS A 206 -22.65 8.81 -9.30
C HIS A 206 -23.95 8.49 -8.52
N GLU A 207 -24.28 7.21 -8.33
CA GLU A 207 -25.43 6.81 -7.51
C GLU A 207 -25.23 7.17 -6.03
N LEU A 208 -24.01 6.99 -5.51
CA LEU A 208 -23.64 7.38 -4.15
C LEU A 208 -23.75 8.90 -3.95
N GLN A 209 -23.21 9.70 -4.87
CA GLN A 209 -23.34 11.17 -4.86
C GLN A 209 -24.82 11.59 -4.75
N ARG A 210 -25.66 11.10 -5.66
CA ARG A 210 -27.11 11.37 -5.65
C ARG A 210 -27.78 10.97 -4.33
N THR A 211 -27.39 9.84 -3.76
CA THR A 211 -27.96 9.31 -2.50
C THR A 211 -27.56 10.18 -1.31
N VAL A 212 -26.28 10.56 -1.21
CA VAL A 212 -25.78 11.45 -0.15
C VAL A 212 -26.34 12.87 -0.29
N ASP A 213 -26.50 13.39 -1.50
CA ASP A 213 -27.13 14.71 -1.75
C ASP A 213 -28.60 14.75 -1.29
N LEU A 214 -29.38 13.72 -1.64
CA LEU A 214 -30.78 13.61 -1.22
C LEU A 214 -30.92 13.47 0.30
N TRP A 215 -30.00 12.74 0.94
CA TRP A 215 -29.92 12.66 2.39
C TRP A 215 -29.53 13.98 3.04
N LEU A 216 -28.51 14.66 2.52
CA LEU A 216 -28.00 15.92 3.07
C LEU A 216 -29.08 17.01 3.05
N ARG A 217 -29.78 17.17 1.92
CA ARG A 217 -30.86 18.17 1.81
C ARG A 217 -31.96 17.95 2.84
N ARG A 218 -32.48 16.73 2.96
CA ARG A 218 -33.48 16.36 3.98
C ARG A 218 -32.98 16.65 5.41
N THR A 219 -31.72 16.30 5.68
CA THR A 219 -31.09 16.52 6.99
C THR A 219 -30.94 18.01 7.30
N LEU A 220 -30.68 18.86 6.30
CA LEU A 220 -30.61 20.32 6.46
C LEU A 220 -32.00 20.96 6.58
N ASP A 221 -33.01 20.44 5.88
CA ASP A 221 -34.41 20.89 5.97
C ASP A 221 -35.04 20.59 7.35
N GLU A 222 -34.56 19.55 8.04
CA GLU A 222 -34.96 19.19 9.41
C GLU A 222 -34.30 20.07 10.50
N LEU A 223 -33.28 20.87 10.18
CA LEU A 223 -32.60 21.73 11.16
C LEU A 223 -33.34 23.05 11.41
N PRO A 224 -33.29 23.61 12.64
CA PRO A 224 -33.86 24.93 12.91
C PRO A 224 -33.23 26.03 12.03
N ALA A 225 -34.07 26.92 11.50
CA ALA A 225 -33.63 27.97 10.57
C ALA A 225 -32.59 28.97 11.15
N ALA A 226 -32.40 29.00 12.47
CA ALA A 226 -31.34 29.77 13.13
C ALA A 226 -29.95 29.12 13.03
N THR A 227 -29.87 27.83 12.69
CA THR A 227 -28.64 27.03 12.63
C THR A 227 -28.01 27.00 11.24
N TRP A 228 -28.80 27.22 10.18
CA TRP A 228 -28.35 27.17 8.79
C TRP A 228 -29.15 28.15 7.93
N THR A 229 -28.47 29.03 7.19
CA THR A 229 -29.12 29.97 6.26
C THR A 229 -29.69 29.22 5.06
N ARG A 230 -30.99 29.42 4.80
CA ARG A 230 -31.80 28.54 3.93
C ARG A 230 -31.54 28.70 2.42
N THR A 231 -30.40 28.23 1.93
CA THR A 231 -30.07 28.05 0.49
C THR A 231 -30.41 26.63 0.01
N THR A 232 -31.65 26.20 0.21
CA THR A 232 -32.04 24.78 0.25
C THR A 232 -32.15 24.03 -1.07
N THR A 233 -32.07 24.69 -2.25
CA THR A 233 -32.22 23.98 -3.54
C THR A 233 -30.90 23.54 -4.18
N THR A 234 -29.76 24.10 -3.78
CA THR A 234 -28.48 23.90 -4.48
C THR A 234 -27.38 23.22 -3.65
N THR A 235 -27.59 22.98 -2.34
CA THR A 235 -26.56 22.30 -1.54
C THR A 235 -26.32 20.87 -2.02
N THR A 236 -25.06 20.53 -2.22
CA THR A 236 -24.54 19.19 -2.54
C THR A 236 -23.44 18.82 -1.55
N ALA A 237 -23.27 17.52 -1.29
CA ALA A 237 -22.16 16.98 -0.55
C ALA A 237 -20.92 16.90 -1.45
N THR A 238 -19.75 17.21 -0.92
CA THR A 238 -18.49 17.01 -1.65
C THR A 238 -17.98 15.60 -1.37
N LEU A 239 -18.11 14.68 -2.34
CA LEU A 239 -17.52 13.35 -2.27
C LEU A 239 -16.13 13.33 -2.91
N LEU A 240 -15.12 12.95 -2.13
CA LEU A 240 -13.72 12.92 -2.55
C LEU A 240 -13.23 11.48 -2.59
N VAL A 241 -12.90 10.99 -3.78
CA VAL A 241 -12.40 9.62 -3.96
C VAL A 241 -10.90 9.59 -3.66
N GLY A 242 -10.46 8.59 -2.89
CA GLY A 242 -9.07 8.39 -2.50
C GLY A 242 -8.54 7.01 -2.84
N GLY A 243 -7.52 6.61 -2.07
CA GLY A 243 -7.02 5.23 -2.05
C GLY A 243 -6.55 4.68 -3.40
N SER A 244 -6.79 3.39 -3.62
CA SER A 244 -6.23 2.70 -4.80
C SER A 244 -6.91 3.06 -6.12
N TRP A 245 -8.18 3.47 -6.06
CA TRP A 245 -8.97 3.89 -7.20
C TRP A 245 -8.53 5.27 -7.71
N HIS A 246 -8.41 6.27 -6.83
CA HIS A 246 -7.94 7.61 -7.20
C HIS A 246 -6.54 7.58 -7.84
N LEU A 247 -5.66 6.70 -7.35
CA LEU A 247 -4.33 6.50 -7.91
C LEU A 247 -4.33 5.76 -9.28
N LYS A 248 -5.49 5.36 -9.83
CA LYS A 248 -5.66 4.48 -11.02
C LYS A 248 -4.80 3.21 -10.95
N VAL A 249 -4.77 2.55 -9.78
CA VAL A 249 -4.06 1.27 -9.54
C VAL A 249 -4.92 0.23 -8.78
N GLY A 250 -6.24 0.39 -8.78
CA GLY A 250 -7.16 -0.63 -8.25
C GLY A 250 -7.17 -1.89 -9.11
N VAL A 251 -7.46 -3.04 -8.51
CA VAL A 251 -7.90 -4.25 -9.22
C VAL A 251 -9.43 -4.32 -9.24
N ALA A 252 -10.00 -5.30 -9.94
CA ALA A 252 -11.45 -5.49 -10.04
C ALA A 252 -12.14 -5.44 -8.66
N ASP A 253 -11.64 -6.22 -7.70
CA ASP A 253 -12.22 -6.37 -6.36
C ASP A 253 -11.76 -5.30 -5.34
N SER A 254 -11.06 -4.24 -5.81
CA SER A 254 -10.63 -3.13 -4.94
C SER A 254 -11.78 -2.22 -4.56
N ASP A 255 -11.80 -1.84 -3.29
CA ASP A 255 -12.87 -1.05 -2.68
C ASP A 255 -12.80 0.43 -3.12
N LEU A 256 -13.95 1.11 -3.06
CA LEU A 256 -14.04 2.55 -3.27
C LEU A 256 -13.87 3.28 -1.93
N ASP A 257 -12.67 3.78 -1.68
CA ASP A 257 -12.37 4.71 -0.60
C ASP A 257 -12.96 6.10 -0.93
N VAL A 258 -14.04 6.51 -0.26
CA VAL A 258 -14.72 7.80 -0.51
C VAL A 258 -14.85 8.62 0.76
N VAL A 259 -14.48 9.90 0.73
CA VAL A 259 -14.65 10.85 1.85
C VAL A 259 -15.82 11.79 1.56
N ALA A 260 -16.84 11.77 2.40
CA ALA A 260 -17.87 12.80 2.42
C ALA A 260 -17.38 14.00 3.23
N LEU A 261 -16.99 15.08 2.54
CA LEU A 261 -16.73 16.38 3.15
C LEU A 261 -18.06 17.15 3.27
N LEU A 262 -18.49 17.39 4.50
CA LEU A 262 -19.83 17.90 4.82
C LEU A 262 -19.77 19.22 5.61
N PRO A 263 -20.81 20.07 5.54
CA PRO A 263 -20.83 21.37 6.23
C PRO A 263 -20.70 21.25 7.76
N HIS A 264 -20.20 22.30 8.41
CA HIS A 264 -19.94 22.35 9.86
C HIS A 264 -21.13 21.95 10.76
N VAL A 265 -22.37 22.13 10.29
CA VAL A 265 -23.62 21.76 10.97
C VAL A 265 -23.86 20.25 11.03
N VAL A 266 -23.29 19.47 10.10
CA VAL A 266 -23.45 18.01 10.09
C VAL A 266 -22.44 17.39 11.04
N THR A 267 -22.91 16.73 12.09
CA THR A 267 -22.05 16.03 13.05
C THR A 267 -21.81 14.57 12.63
N ALA A 268 -20.74 13.96 13.14
CA ALA A 268 -20.46 12.55 12.91
C ALA A 268 -21.63 11.65 13.39
N ASP A 269 -22.28 12.01 14.49
CA ASP A 269 -23.45 11.28 14.99
C ASP A 269 -24.65 11.37 14.03
N VAL A 270 -24.95 12.56 13.50
CA VAL A 270 -25.99 12.74 12.47
C VAL A 270 -25.66 11.91 11.22
N PHE A 271 -24.41 11.90 10.77
CA PHE A 271 -23.94 11.04 9.67
C PHE A 271 -24.14 9.54 9.98
N PHE A 272 -23.56 9.03 11.08
CA PHE A 272 -23.59 7.60 11.40
C PHE A 272 -24.95 7.08 11.87
N ARG A 273 -25.91 7.95 12.24
CA ARG A 273 -27.31 7.58 12.51
C ARG A 273 -28.20 7.79 11.28
N SER A 274 -28.32 9.02 10.78
CA SER A 274 -29.28 9.40 9.74
C SER A 274 -28.89 8.86 8.37
N LEU A 275 -27.63 9.00 7.93
CA LEU A 275 -27.21 8.45 6.62
C LEU A 275 -27.24 6.93 6.62
N CYS A 276 -26.86 6.30 7.73
CA CYS A 276 -26.96 4.84 7.90
C CYS A 276 -28.42 4.35 7.72
N ALA A 277 -29.38 4.99 8.38
CA ALA A 277 -30.81 4.70 8.21
C ALA A 277 -31.39 5.11 6.84
N HIS A 278 -30.74 6.02 6.12
CA HIS A 278 -31.09 6.34 4.74
C HIS A 278 -30.59 5.25 3.77
N LEU A 279 -29.33 4.84 3.90
CA LEU A 279 -28.71 3.78 3.10
C LEU A 279 -29.39 2.44 3.32
N ALA A 280 -29.74 2.08 4.57
CA ALA A 280 -30.46 0.85 4.89
C ALA A 280 -31.87 0.74 4.27
N ARG A 281 -32.43 1.85 3.76
CA ARG A 281 -33.71 1.86 3.01
C ARG A 281 -33.54 1.77 1.50
N ASN A 282 -32.30 1.83 0.99
CA ASN A 282 -32.03 1.67 -0.44
C ASN A 282 -31.82 0.17 -0.74
N ALA A 283 -32.69 -0.42 -1.57
CA ALA A 283 -32.60 -1.82 -1.96
C ALA A 283 -31.31 -2.18 -2.72
N ALA A 284 -30.60 -1.20 -3.29
CA ALA A 284 -29.29 -1.40 -3.93
C ALA A 284 -28.12 -1.51 -2.94
N VAL A 285 -28.35 -1.25 -1.64
CA VAL A 285 -27.33 -1.32 -0.58
C VAL A 285 -27.47 -2.62 0.20
N SER A 286 -26.36 -3.34 0.36
CA SER A 286 -26.26 -4.52 1.22
C SER A 286 -25.01 -4.46 2.13
N ARG A 287 -24.92 -5.39 3.08
CA ARG A 287 -23.76 -5.57 3.99
C ARG A 287 -23.30 -4.30 4.73
N LEU A 288 -24.25 -3.43 5.09
CA LEU A 288 -23.99 -2.13 5.72
C LEU A 288 -23.50 -2.27 7.16
N VAL A 289 -22.27 -1.82 7.43
CA VAL A 289 -21.59 -1.88 8.73
C VAL A 289 -21.01 -0.52 9.10
N ALA A 290 -21.38 0.00 10.28
CA ALA A 290 -20.92 1.29 10.80
C ALA A 290 -19.83 1.13 11.87
N ARG A 291 -18.57 1.44 11.54
CA ARG A 291 -17.42 1.36 12.47
C ARG A 291 -17.14 2.70 13.15
N ARG A 292 -18.04 3.12 14.05
CA ARG A 292 -18.02 4.45 14.71
C ARG A 292 -16.79 4.70 15.60
N HIS A 293 -16.25 3.66 16.24
CA HIS A 293 -15.15 3.76 17.21
C HIS A 293 -13.76 3.43 16.62
N ALA A 294 -13.66 3.30 15.30
CA ALA A 294 -12.38 3.11 14.63
C ALA A 294 -11.53 4.39 14.65
N ALA A 295 -10.20 4.24 14.49
CA ALA A 295 -9.27 5.38 14.45
C ALA A 295 -9.54 6.37 13.30
N VAL A 296 -10.24 5.90 12.26
CA VAL A 296 -10.94 6.69 11.24
C VAL A 296 -12.34 6.08 11.12
N PRO A 297 -13.42 6.77 11.53
CA PRO A 297 -14.78 6.25 11.45
C PRO A 297 -15.26 6.05 10.01
N VAL A 298 -15.87 4.90 9.72
CA VAL A 298 -16.27 4.48 8.36
C VAL A 298 -17.64 3.81 8.32
N LEU A 299 -18.42 4.07 7.26
CA LEU A 299 -19.56 3.27 6.82
C LEU A 299 -19.10 2.36 5.67
N SER A 300 -18.98 1.06 5.92
CA SER A 300 -18.65 0.06 4.90
C SER A 300 -19.93 -0.58 4.39
N PHE A 301 -20.13 -0.70 3.07
CA PHE A 301 -21.29 -1.37 2.47
C PHE A 301 -21.01 -1.81 1.04
N GLU A 302 -21.89 -2.65 0.48
CA GLU A 302 -21.92 -2.96 -0.95
C GLU A 302 -23.07 -2.20 -1.61
N LEU A 303 -22.77 -1.41 -2.65
CA LEU A 303 -23.74 -0.71 -3.48
C LEU A 303 -23.62 -1.27 -4.91
N SER A 304 -24.68 -1.91 -5.40
CA SER A 304 -24.70 -2.55 -6.73
C SER A 304 -23.49 -3.48 -6.95
N ALA A 305 -23.24 -4.37 -5.98
CA ALA A 305 -22.11 -5.30 -5.89
C ALA A 305 -20.69 -4.69 -5.80
N VAL A 306 -20.56 -3.36 -5.68
CA VAL A 306 -19.27 -2.70 -5.41
C VAL A 306 -19.14 -2.35 -3.94
N ARG A 307 -18.06 -2.78 -3.30
CA ARG A 307 -17.71 -2.40 -1.92
C ARG A 307 -17.27 -0.93 -1.85
N VAL A 308 -17.91 -0.18 -0.95
CA VAL A 308 -17.67 1.25 -0.68
C VAL A 308 -17.35 1.44 0.79
N ASP A 309 -16.24 2.11 1.06
CA ASP A 309 -15.87 2.60 2.40
C ASP A 309 -16.06 4.12 2.43
N LEU A 310 -17.20 4.55 2.99
CA LEU A 310 -17.58 5.96 3.09
C LEU A 310 -17.15 6.57 4.43
N LEU A 311 -16.20 7.49 4.35
CA LEU A 311 -15.55 8.19 5.45
C LEU A 311 -16.20 9.54 5.70
N PHE A 312 -16.30 9.96 6.96
CA PHE A 312 -16.84 11.27 7.35
C PHE A 312 -15.74 12.31 7.57
N ALA A 313 -15.87 13.49 6.97
CA ALA A 313 -15.07 14.67 7.30
C ALA A 313 -15.96 15.92 7.42
N ARG A 314 -15.83 16.65 8.54
CA ARG A 314 -16.57 17.89 8.78
C ARG A 314 -15.75 19.12 8.41
N PHE A 315 -16.20 19.88 7.42
CA PHE A 315 -15.62 21.17 7.07
C PHE A 315 -15.88 22.17 8.20
N ALA A 316 -14.83 22.71 8.81
CA ALA A 316 -14.94 23.57 9.99
C ALA A 316 -15.43 25.00 9.70
N PRO A 317 -15.07 25.67 8.59
CA PRO A 317 -15.56 27.00 8.28
C PRO A 317 -17.08 27.07 8.09
N ALA A 318 -17.69 28.17 8.54
CA ALA A 318 -19.09 28.50 8.30
C ALA A 318 -19.33 29.06 6.89
N GLN A 319 -18.85 28.33 5.88
CA GLN A 319 -18.91 28.69 4.45
C GLN A 319 -19.41 27.48 3.63
N PRO A 320 -19.86 27.68 2.38
CA PRO A 320 -20.17 26.58 1.48
C PRO A 320 -18.98 25.63 1.35
N VAL A 321 -19.25 24.32 1.39
CA VAL A 321 -18.19 23.31 1.18
C VAL A 321 -17.74 23.38 -0.28
N PRO A 322 -16.43 23.53 -0.56
CA PRO A 322 -15.95 23.57 -1.94
C PRO A 322 -16.11 22.23 -2.66
N THR A 323 -16.42 22.25 -3.95
CA THR A 323 -16.76 21.05 -4.74
C THR A 323 -15.57 20.21 -5.17
N HIS A 324 -14.38 20.80 -5.30
CA HIS A 324 -13.16 20.10 -5.74
C HIS A 324 -11.98 20.36 -4.79
N LEU A 325 -11.16 19.33 -4.55
CA LEU A 325 -9.91 19.43 -3.78
C LEU A 325 -8.96 20.49 -4.34
N SER A 326 -8.90 20.66 -5.66
CA SER A 326 -8.02 21.65 -6.31
C SER A 326 -8.49 23.10 -6.11
N CYS A 327 -9.74 23.32 -5.73
CA CYS A 327 -10.27 24.62 -5.31
C CYS A 327 -10.04 24.89 -3.82
N LEU A 328 -9.57 23.90 -3.06
CA LEU A 328 -9.09 24.11 -1.71
C LEU A 328 -7.71 24.76 -1.81
N THR A 329 -7.57 25.87 -1.10
CA THR A 329 -6.42 26.78 -1.05
C THR A 329 -5.05 26.12 -1.21
N ALA A 330 -4.09 26.83 -1.81
CA ALA A 330 -2.69 26.42 -1.93
C ALA A 330 -1.96 26.14 -0.59
N ASP A 331 -2.65 26.30 0.54
CA ASP A 331 -2.20 26.00 1.89
C ASP A 331 -3.10 24.93 2.56
N ASP A 332 -2.62 23.69 2.61
CA ASP A 332 -3.24 22.54 3.30
C ASP A 332 -3.55 22.82 4.79
N ALA A 333 -2.80 23.72 5.44
CA ALA A 333 -2.99 24.03 6.86
C ALA A 333 -4.22 24.89 7.12
N GLN A 334 -4.71 25.64 6.13
CA GLN A 334 -5.96 26.40 6.23
C GLN A 334 -7.18 25.50 6.11
N LEU A 335 -7.14 24.52 5.20
CA LEU A 335 -8.21 23.54 5.02
C LEU A 335 -8.46 22.71 6.29
N THR A 336 -7.39 22.27 6.95
CA THR A 336 -7.47 21.42 8.15
C THR A 336 -7.73 22.23 9.44
N ARG A 337 -7.77 23.57 9.38
CA ARG A 337 -7.89 24.45 10.54
C ARG A 337 -9.24 24.29 11.23
N GLY A 338 -9.21 23.92 12.51
CA GLY A 338 -10.43 23.73 13.32
C GLY A 338 -11.20 22.44 13.04
N MET A 339 -10.72 21.58 12.15
CA MET A 339 -11.26 20.22 11.96
C MET A 339 -10.85 19.32 13.14
N ASP A 340 -11.72 18.39 13.52
CA ASP A 340 -11.38 17.37 14.51
C ASP A 340 -10.42 16.32 13.94
N THR A 341 -9.70 15.60 14.82
CA THR A 341 -8.67 14.63 14.41
C THR A 341 -9.22 13.48 13.55
N ALA A 342 -10.48 13.10 13.69
CA ALA A 342 -11.07 12.05 12.85
C ALA A 342 -11.33 12.59 11.43
N SER A 343 -11.95 13.78 11.32
CA SER A 343 -12.17 14.47 10.05
C SER A 343 -10.87 14.74 9.28
N VAL A 344 -9.79 15.16 9.97
CA VAL A 344 -8.46 15.35 9.34
C VAL A 344 -7.89 14.03 8.80
N ARG A 345 -8.04 12.92 9.54
CA ARG A 345 -7.60 11.60 9.08
C ARG A 345 -8.43 11.10 7.89
N SER A 346 -9.76 11.25 7.93
CA SER A 346 -10.63 10.90 6.80
C SER A 346 -10.21 11.65 5.53
N LEU A 347 -10.07 12.97 5.61
CA LEU A 347 -9.68 13.82 4.49
C LEU A 347 -8.29 13.48 3.92
N SER A 348 -7.37 12.99 4.77
CA SER A 348 -6.04 12.57 4.33
C SER A 348 -6.06 11.44 3.28
N VAL A 349 -7.10 10.59 3.26
CA VAL A 349 -7.21 9.46 2.32
C VAL A 349 -7.32 9.93 0.86
N ALA A 350 -8.06 11.01 0.62
CA ALA A 350 -8.14 11.66 -0.68
C ALA A 350 -6.94 12.61 -0.90
N ARG A 351 -6.69 13.53 0.05
CA ARG A 351 -5.63 14.56 -0.06
C ARG A 351 -4.26 13.98 -0.38
N VAL A 352 -3.83 12.95 0.36
CA VAL A 352 -2.48 12.36 0.18
C VAL A 352 -2.38 11.62 -1.15
N ALA A 353 -3.47 10.99 -1.63
CA ALA A 353 -3.48 10.34 -2.93
C ALA A 353 -3.34 11.35 -4.08
N SER A 354 -4.06 12.49 -4.02
CA SER A 354 -3.93 13.57 -5.00
C SER A 354 -2.53 14.21 -4.99
N LEU A 355 -1.97 14.48 -3.81
CA LEU A 355 -0.61 15.02 -3.68
C LEU A 355 0.46 14.07 -4.24
N VAL A 356 0.29 12.75 -4.11
CA VAL A 356 1.21 11.78 -4.75
C VAL A 356 1.17 11.91 -6.27
N LEU A 357 -0.01 12.09 -6.87
CA LEU A 357 -0.14 12.28 -8.33
C LEU A 357 0.48 13.60 -8.82
N GLU A 358 0.39 14.67 -8.02
CA GLU A 358 1.04 15.96 -8.33
C GLU A 358 2.57 15.90 -8.15
N LEU A 359 3.07 15.08 -7.23
CA LEU A 359 4.49 14.98 -6.90
C LEU A 359 5.30 14.08 -7.83
N VAL A 360 4.65 13.17 -8.58
CA VAL A 360 5.34 12.27 -9.53
C VAL A 360 5.71 13.01 -10.84
N PRO A 361 6.86 12.70 -11.47
CA PRO A 361 7.24 13.29 -12.76
C PRO A 361 6.44 12.74 -13.95
N ASN A 362 5.99 11.48 -13.88
CA ASN A 362 5.21 10.83 -14.94
C ASN A 362 4.21 9.84 -14.31
N ALA A 363 2.91 10.08 -14.52
CA ALA A 363 1.85 9.35 -13.84
C ALA A 363 1.64 7.92 -14.36
N SER A 364 1.73 7.66 -15.67
CA SER A 364 1.56 6.31 -16.25
C SER A 364 2.68 5.35 -15.84
N THR A 365 3.92 5.86 -15.83
CA THR A 365 5.10 5.12 -15.37
C THR A 365 5.03 4.84 -13.87
N PHE A 366 4.61 5.83 -13.07
CA PHE A 366 4.36 5.65 -11.63
C PHE A 366 3.30 4.57 -11.36
N ARG A 367 2.14 4.63 -12.03
CA ARG A 367 1.04 3.65 -11.89
C ARG A 367 1.52 2.23 -12.22
N SER A 368 2.25 2.08 -13.31
CA SER A 368 2.82 0.81 -13.75
C SER A 368 3.84 0.24 -12.76
N CYS A 369 4.76 1.08 -12.26
CA CYS A 369 5.73 0.69 -11.24
C CYS A 369 5.05 0.32 -9.91
N LEU A 370 4.08 1.11 -9.47
CA LEU A 370 3.30 0.84 -8.25
C LEU A 370 2.50 -0.46 -8.36
N ARG A 371 1.93 -0.77 -9.52
CA ARG A 371 1.25 -2.05 -9.78
C ARG A 371 2.21 -3.25 -9.66
N VAL A 372 3.42 -3.14 -10.21
CA VAL A 372 4.49 -4.15 -10.05
C VAL A 372 4.84 -4.34 -8.56
N VAL A 373 5.14 -3.24 -7.85
CA VAL A 373 5.54 -3.27 -6.43
C VAL A 373 4.44 -3.81 -5.54
N ARG A 374 3.16 -3.46 -5.80
CA ARG A 374 2.02 -3.99 -5.03
C ARG A 374 1.82 -5.49 -5.26
N LEU A 375 1.93 -5.98 -6.50
CA LEU A 375 1.84 -7.41 -6.79
C LEU A 375 2.98 -8.18 -6.10
N TRP A 376 4.22 -7.66 -6.18
CA TRP A 376 5.37 -8.21 -5.46
C TRP A 376 5.12 -8.24 -3.95
N ALA A 377 4.77 -7.10 -3.33
CA ALA A 377 4.55 -7.00 -1.89
C ALA A 377 3.43 -7.93 -1.40
N ALA A 378 2.34 -8.07 -2.16
CA ALA A 378 1.28 -9.02 -1.84
C ALA A 378 1.77 -10.48 -1.91
N ARG A 379 2.39 -10.89 -3.02
CA ARG A 379 2.92 -12.26 -3.20
C ARG A 379 3.97 -12.62 -2.15
N ARG A 380 4.79 -11.66 -1.70
CA ARG A 380 5.83 -11.85 -0.66
C ARG A 380 5.31 -11.72 0.78
N GLY A 381 4.02 -11.46 1.01
CA GLY A 381 3.44 -11.37 2.35
C GLY A 381 3.78 -10.07 3.10
N LEU A 382 4.04 -8.98 2.38
CA LEU A 382 4.48 -7.68 2.89
C LEU A 382 3.38 -6.60 2.86
N TYR A 383 2.18 -6.93 2.37
CA TYR A 383 1.09 -5.99 2.15
C TYR A 383 0.06 -6.03 3.28
N SER A 384 0.42 -5.56 4.48
CA SER A 384 -0.53 -5.39 5.60
C SER A 384 0.01 -4.50 6.72
N ASN A 385 -0.53 -3.29 6.83
CA ASN A 385 -0.25 -2.41 7.97
C ASN A 385 -0.77 -2.99 9.30
N LYS A 386 -1.85 -3.76 9.29
CA LYS A 386 -2.41 -4.42 10.49
C LYS A 386 -1.42 -5.44 11.08
N ALA A 387 -0.73 -6.21 10.23
CA ALA A 387 0.26 -7.22 10.65
C ALA A 387 1.66 -6.63 10.96
N GLY A 388 1.84 -5.30 10.85
CA GLY A 388 3.13 -4.65 11.06
C GLY A 388 4.02 -4.54 9.82
N PHE A 389 3.49 -4.77 8.62
CA PHE A 389 4.17 -4.45 7.36
C PHE A 389 3.63 -3.14 6.77
N LEU A 390 3.74 -2.94 5.46
CA LEU A 390 3.40 -1.69 4.80
C LEU A 390 2.01 -1.73 4.15
N GLY A 391 1.27 -0.62 4.29
CA GLY A 391 -0.03 -0.42 3.65
C GLY A 391 0.09 0.17 2.24
N GLY A 392 -1.04 0.22 1.52
CA GLY A 392 -1.08 0.70 0.12
C GLY A 392 -0.46 2.09 -0.09
N ILE A 393 -0.73 3.05 0.81
CA ILE A 393 -0.17 4.40 0.69
C ILE A 393 1.34 4.45 1.01
N SER A 394 1.84 3.61 1.91
CA SER A 394 3.29 3.49 2.17
C SER A 394 4.03 3.03 0.92
N TRP A 395 3.49 2.03 0.22
CA TRP A 395 4.04 1.58 -1.07
C TRP A 395 3.97 2.68 -2.14
N ALA A 396 2.87 3.43 -2.22
CA ALA A 396 2.74 4.56 -3.14
C ALA A 396 3.78 5.67 -2.88
N LEU A 397 4.04 6.01 -1.61
CA LEU A 397 5.05 7.00 -1.22
C LEU A 397 6.47 6.53 -1.54
N LEU A 398 6.80 5.25 -1.28
CA LEU A 398 8.11 4.68 -1.63
C LEU A 398 8.35 4.67 -3.15
N VAL A 399 7.33 4.35 -3.96
CA VAL A 399 7.44 4.40 -5.42
C VAL A 399 7.52 5.85 -5.92
N CYS A 400 6.73 6.77 -5.36
CA CYS A 400 6.79 8.19 -5.67
C CYS A 400 8.20 8.77 -5.42
N PHE A 401 8.81 8.45 -4.28
CA PHE A 401 10.18 8.83 -3.92
C PHE A 401 11.22 8.34 -4.95
N VAL A 402 11.10 7.09 -5.41
CA VAL A 402 12.00 6.54 -6.45
C VAL A 402 11.73 7.18 -7.81
N CYS A 403 10.47 7.46 -8.16
CA CYS A 403 10.15 8.21 -9.38
C CYS A 403 10.72 9.65 -9.36
N GLN A 404 10.79 10.32 -8.21
CA GLN A 404 11.43 11.64 -8.08
C GLN A 404 12.96 11.57 -8.26
N LEU A 405 13.62 10.52 -7.76
CA LEU A 405 15.05 10.30 -7.96
C LEU A 405 15.42 10.00 -9.42
N PHE A 406 14.52 9.33 -10.16
CA PHE A 406 14.76 8.82 -11.51
C PHE A 406 13.63 9.22 -12.48
N PRO A 407 13.40 10.53 -12.73
CA PRO A 407 12.20 11.05 -13.40
C PRO A 407 12.02 10.63 -14.87
N ARG A 408 13.07 10.10 -15.50
CA ARG A 408 13.09 9.65 -16.91
C ARG A 408 13.28 8.13 -17.08
N ALA A 409 13.37 7.38 -15.99
CA ALA A 409 13.56 5.93 -16.06
C ALA A 409 12.28 5.19 -16.47
N SER A 410 12.42 4.12 -17.26
CA SER A 410 11.29 3.23 -17.59
C SER A 410 10.86 2.38 -16.39
N VAL A 411 9.72 1.69 -16.49
CA VAL A 411 9.15 0.89 -15.39
C VAL A 411 10.13 -0.18 -14.88
N ALA A 412 10.79 -0.94 -15.75
CA ALA A 412 11.75 -1.96 -15.31
C ALA A 412 13.00 -1.35 -14.65
N ALA A 413 13.48 -0.21 -15.16
CA ALA A 413 14.57 0.52 -14.54
C ALA A 413 14.17 1.07 -13.16
N LEU A 414 12.96 1.63 -13.01
CA LEU A 414 12.43 2.08 -11.72
C LEU A 414 12.26 0.94 -10.72
N VAL A 415 11.84 -0.25 -11.14
CA VAL A 415 11.73 -1.43 -10.26
C VAL A 415 13.12 -1.91 -9.82
N HIS A 416 14.11 -1.90 -10.71
CA HIS A 416 15.52 -2.15 -10.34
C HIS A 416 16.05 -1.10 -9.33
N ARG A 417 15.81 0.19 -9.60
CA ARG A 417 16.20 1.30 -8.71
C ARG A 417 15.47 1.27 -7.37
N PHE A 418 14.20 0.87 -7.33
CA PHE A 418 13.39 0.73 -6.13
C PHE A 418 14.03 -0.25 -5.14
N PHE A 419 14.34 -1.46 -5.58
CA PHE A 419 15.04 -2.43 -4.73
C PHE A 419 16.47 -1.97 -4.38
N SER A 420 17.17 -1.36 -5.33
CA SER A 420 18.54 -0.84 -5.12
C SER A 420 18.60 0.19 -4.00
N VAL A 421 17.71 1.20 -4.05
CA VAL A 421 17.62 2.29 -3.08
C VAL A 421 17.15 1.77 -1.72
N LEU A 422 16.05 1.00 -1.67
CA LEU A 422 15.45 0.59 -0.39
C LEU A 422 16.27 -0.49 0.35
N ALA A 423 17.00 -1.35 -0.37
CA ALA A 423 17.95 -2.28 0.24
C ALA A 423 19.23 -1.60 0.76
N ALA A 424 19.57 -0.40 0.25
CA ALA A 424 20.71 0.40 0.70
C ALA A 424 20.31 1.51 1.71
N TRP A 425 19.01 1.74 1.93
CA TRP A 425 18.52 2.86 2.72
C TRP A 425 18.88 2.74 4.21
N GLN A 426 19.41 3.82 4.77
CA GLN A 426 19.90 3.88 6.15
C GLN A 426 18.76 4.23 7.12
N TRP A 427 17.88 3.26 7.36
CA TRP A 427 16.83 3.35 8.37
C TRP A 427 17.42 3.61 9.78
N PRO A 428 16.82 4.47 10.62
CA PRO A 428 15.47 5.04 10.51
C PRO A 428 15.39 6.42 9.80
N THR A 429 16.32 6.76 8.88
CA THR A 429 16.21 7.99 8.08
C THR A 429 14.84 8.05 7.38
N PRO A 430 14.05 9.13 7.53
CA PRO A 430 12.70 9.19 6.99
C PRO A 430 12.70 9.30 5.47
N VAL A 431 11.79 8.56 4.82
CA VAL A 431 11.46 8.78 3.41
C VAL A 431 10.40 9.89 3.34
N MET A 432 10.74 10.98 2.64
CA MET A 432 9.89 12.14 2.41
C MET A 432 9.89 12.47 0.92
N VAL A 433 8.70 12.64 0.33
CA VAL A 433 8.51 13.02 -1.09
C VAL A 433 8.33 14.53 -1.29
N ALA A 434 8.22 15.27 -0.19
CA ALA A 434 7.94 16.70 -0.13
C ALA A 434 8.48 17.28 1.18
N ARG A 435 8.64 18.61 1.24
CA ARG A 435 8.80 19.29 2.52
C ARG A 435 7.46 19.28 3.28
N PRO A 436 7.43 18.94 4.58
CA PRO A 436 6.25 19.15 5.41
C PRO A 436 5.88 20.65 5.46
N SER A 437 4.63 20.98 5.15
CA SER A 437 4.07 22.30 5.41
C SER A 437 3.75 22.40 6.89
N ARG A 438 4.37 23.32 7.64
CA ARG A 438 4.13 23.46 9.08
C ARG A 438 2.72 23.96 9.36
N GLY A 439 1.90 23.15 10.03
CA GLY A 439 0.66 23.59 10.67
C GLY A 439 0.85 23.85 12.16
N ASP A 440 0.75 25.11 12.60
CA ASP A 440 0.90 25.51 14.01
C ASP A 440 -0.13 24.89 14.99
N HIS A 441 -1.13 24.17 14.47
CA HIS A 441 -2.30 23.70 15.24
C HIS A 441 -2.62 22.21 15.07
N VAL A 442 -1.76 21.42 14.43
CA VAL A 442 -2.01 19.98 14.19
C VAL A 442 -0.81 19.15 14.66
N VAL A 443 -1.08 17.95 15.18
CA VAL A 443 -0.03 17.02 15.60
C VAL A 443 0.62 16.38 14.36
N GLU A 444 1.79 16.89 14.01
CA GLU A 444 2.66 16.35 12.95
C GLU A 444 3.69 15.34 13.53
N TRP A 445 4.19 14.46 12.67
CA TRP A 445 5.30 13.57 12.98
C TRP A 445 6.59 14.37 13.15
N ASP A 446 7.10 14.46 14.40
CA ASP A 446 8.34 15.17 14.71
C ASP A 446 9.23 14.35 15.67
N PRO A 447 10.24 13.62 15.19
CA PRO A 447 11.14 12.81 16.01
C PRO A 447 12.08 13.65 16.90
N ARG A 448 12.12 14.98 16.75
CA ARG A 448 12.88 15.88 17.64
C ARG A 448 12.07 16.24 18.89
N ARG A 449 10.74 16.33 18.75
CA ARG A 449 9.82 16.74 19.85
C ARG A 449 9.10 15.56 20.50
N ASN A 450 8.87 14.46 19.79
CA ASN A 450 8.09 13.32 20.25
C ASN A 450 8.95 12.05 20.35
N LEU A 451 9.08 11.50 21.56
CA LEU A 451 9.83 10.27 21.84
C LEU A 451 9.28 9.04 21.10
N ARG A 452 7.97 8.98 20.85
CA ARG A 452 7.36 7.87 20.08
C ARG A 452 7.75 7.96 18.61
N ASP A 453 7.74 9.16 18.04
CA ASP A 453 8.13 9.42 16.66
C ASP A 453 9.61 9.11 16.42
N ARG A 454 10.46 9.38 17.42
CA ARG A 454 11.88 9.02 17.44
C ARG A 454 12.14 7.52 17.50
N ALA A 455 11.19 6.73 18.01
CA ALA A 455 11.29 5.27 18.09
C ALA A 455 10.82 4.54 16.82
N HIS A 456 10.27 5.24 15.83
CA HIS A 456 9.82 4.63 14.57
C HIS A 456 11.01 4.06 13.76
N LEU A 457 10.95 2.76 13.44
CA LEU A 457 12.03 2.05 12.75
C LEU A 457 12.12 2.34 11.25
N MET A 458 10.98 2.64 10.61
CA MET A 458 10.87 2.81 9.16
C MET A 458 9.96 4.00 8.82
N PRO A 459 10.36 5.26 9.06
CA PRO A 459 9.45 6.39 8.86
C PRO A 459 9.21 6.67 7.36
N ILE A 460 7.95 6.60 6.93
CA ILE A 460 7.51 6.91 5.55
C ILE A 460 6.41 7.96 5.65
N VAL A 461 6.77 9.21 5.38
CA VAL A 461 6.00 10.40 5.81
C VAL A 461 5.08 10.90 4.68
N THR A 462 3.83 11.22 5.01
CA THR A 462 2.87 11.80 4.06
C THR A 462 3.23 13.25 3.68
N PRO A 463 3.02 13.66 2.41
CA PRO A 463 3.13 15.07 1.99
C PRO A 463 2.01 15.96 2.56
N GLY A 464 2.30 17.27 2.62
CA GLY A 464 1.36 18.31 3.08
C GLY A 464 1.02 18.23 4.57
N CYS A 465 -0.01 18.96 5.01
CA CYS A 465 -0.35 19.12 6.43
C CYS A 465 -1.60 18.30 6.85
N PRO A 466 -1.58 17.59 8.00
CA PRO A 466 -0.40 17.25 8.79
C PRO A 466 0.45 16.17 8.10
N ALA A 467 1.75 16.21 8.35
CA ALA A 467 2.67 15.14 7.98
C ALA A 467 2.63 14.01 9.02
N VAL A 468 2.40 12.77 8.58
CA VAL A 468 2.25 11.60 9.47
C VAL A 468 3.08 10.42 8.93
N ASN A 469 3.69 9.64 9.83
CA ASN A 469 4.31 8.36 9.45
C ASN A 469 3.23 7.34 9.07
N THR A 470 3.30 6.78 7.86
CA THR A 470 2.36 5.74 7.39
C THR A 470 2.71 4.33 7.87
N ALA A 471 3.94 4.13 8.38
CA ALA A 471 4.52 2.83 8.73
C ALA A 471 4.80 2.70 10.24
N VAL A 472 3.96 3.31 11.09
CA VAL A 472 4.06 3.29 12.57
C VAL A 472 4.04 1.89 13.19
N ASN A 473 3.45 0.92 12.49
CA ASN A 473 3.29 -0.45 12.97
C ASN A 473 4.49 -1.37 12.68
N VAL A 474 5.50 -0.89 11.94
CA VAL A 474 6.70 -1.68 11.61
C VAL A 474 7.52 -1.92 12.88
N ASN A 475 7.73 -3.20 13.22
CA ASN A 475 8.50 -3.64 14.38
C ASN A 475 9.84 -4.27 13.94
N VAL A 476 10.69 -4.66 14.89
CA VAL A 476 12.05 -5.17 14.59
C VAL A 476 11.99 -6.41 13.68
N SER A 477 10.99 -7.26 13.88
CA SER A 477 10.83 -8.50 13.13
C SER A 477 10.31 -8.29 11.71
N THR A 478 9.29 -7.46 11.51
CA THR A 478 8.78 -7.14 10.16
C THR A 478 9.78 -6.26 9.39
N MET A 479 10.53 -5.40 10.09
CA MET A 479 11.62 -4.63 9.50
C MET A 479 12.75 -5.51 8.93
N ARG A 480 13.13 -6.57 9.66
CA ARG A 480 14.08 -7.58 9.19
C ARG A 480 13.60 -8.19 7.86
N VAL A 481 12.36 -8.67 7.83
CA VAL A 481 11.74 -9.31 6.65
C VAL A 481 11.64 -8.34 5.46
N LEU A 482 11.26 -7.07 5.69
CA LEU A 482 11.23 -6.05 4.64
C LEU A 482 12.63 -5.83 4.03
N ARG A 483 13.68 -5.75 4.86
CA ARG A 483 15.08 -5.61 4.37
C ARG A 483 15.55 -6.84 3.59
N ASP A 484 15.27 -8.04 4.08
CA ASP A 484 15.61 -9.30 3.40
C ASP A 484 14.96 -9.36 2.01
N GLU A 485 13.68 -8.98 1.91
CA GLU A 485 12.92 -9.00 0.67
C GLU A 485 13.32 -7.88 -0.31
N PHE A 486 13.69 -6.68 0.16
CA PHE A 486 14.32 -5.67 -0.70
C PHE A 486 15.67 -6.16 -1.24
N ALA A 487 16.50 -6.81 -0.41
CA ALA A 487 17.77 -7.39 -0.84
C ALA A 487 17.60 -8.59 -1.80
N ARG A 488 16.52 -9.38 -1.64
CA ARG A 488 16.10 -10.42 -2.60
C ARG A 488 15.69 -9.81 -3.94
N GLY A 489 14.82 -8.81 -3.93
CA GLY A 489 14.39 -8.10 -5.14
C GLY A 489 15.55 -7.44 -5.89
N ARG A 490 16.53 -6.86 -5.16
CA ARG A 490 17.74 -6.28 -5.73
C ARG A 490 18.57 -7.33 -6.47
N ARG A 491 18.92 -8.44 -5.80
CA ARG A 491 19.67 -9.56 -6.40
C ARG A 491 19.01 -10.07 -7.68
N ILE A 492 17.71 -10.39 -7.62
CA ILE A 492 16.95 -10.86 -8.80
C ILE A 492 17.06 -9.87 -9.98
N MET A 493 16.86 -8.58 -9.73
CA MET A 493 16.91 -7.57 -10.79
C MET A 493 18.33 -7.29 -11.30
N ASP A 494 19.36 -7.41 -10.44
CA ASP A 494 20.77 -7.36 -10.83
C ASP A 494 21.14 -8.58 -11.71
N ASP A 495 20.71 -9.78 -11.35
CA ASP A 495 20.97 -11.02 -12.08
C ASP A 495 20.33 -11.00 -13.47
N LEU A 496 19.08 -10.56 -13.56
CA LEU A 496 18.38 -10.37 -14.84
C LEU A 496 19.08 -9.36 -15.75
N ARG A 497 19.58 -8.24 -15.17
CA ARG A 497 20.34 -7.23 -15.92
C ARG A 497 21.70 -7.75 -16.36
N ARG A 498 22.44 -8.48 -15.51
CA ARG A 498 23.72 -9.13 -15.86
C ARG A 498 23.57 -10.18 -16.96
N ALA A 499 22.47 -10.95 -16.94
CA ALA A 499 22.14 -11.94 -17.96
C ALA A 499 21.54 -11.33 -19.26
N GLY A 500 21.29 -10.01 -19.31
CA GLY A 500 20.58 -9.37 -20.41
C GLY A 500 19.14 -9.89 -20.62
N SER A 501 18.57 -10.57 -19.63
CA SER A 501 17.29 -11.27 -19.76
C SER A 501 16.13 -10.29 -19.65
N SER A 502 15.27 -10.30 -20.67
CA SER A 502 14.04 -9.50 -20.75
C SER A 502 12.80 -10.35 -21.08
N HIS A 503 12.90 -11.68 -21.00
CA HIS A 503 11.78 -12.57 -21.25
C HIS A 503 10.76 -12.53 -20.09
N PRO A 504 9.43 -12.54 -20.32
CA PRO A 504 8.43 -12.44 -19.25
C PRO A 504 8.59 -13.49 -18.13
N LEU A 505 8.88 -14.74 -18.49
CA LEU A 505 9.08 -15.81 -17.52
C LEU A 505 10.25 -15.55 -16.56
N SER A 506 11.28 -14.81 -16.99
CA SER A 506 12.44 -14.49 -16.15
C SER A 506 12.09 -13.60 -14.95
N PHE A 507 10.97 -12.86 -15.02
CA PHE A 507 10.46 -12.05 -13.91
C PHE A 507 9.58 -12.83 -12.93
N SER A 508 9.17 -14.06 -13.25
CA SER A 508 8.27 -14.86 -12.39
C SER A 508 8.84 -15.10 -10.98
N GLN A 509 10.16 -15.29 -10.88
CA GLN A 509 10.90 -15.42 -9.61
C GLN A 509 10.74 -14.20 -8.67
N LEU A 510 10.47 -13.00 -9.20
CA LEU A 510 10.21 -11.84 -8.37
C LEU A 510 8.89 -12.02 -7.60
N PHE A 511 7.89 -12.61 -8.25
CA PHE A 511 6.51 -12.78 -7.78
C PHE A 511 6.21 -14.16 -7.16
N THR A 512 7.22 -14.98 -6.90
CA THR A 512 7.09 -16.24 -6.14
C THR A 512 6.38 -15.98 -4.80
N ARG A 513 5.40 -16.82 -4.44
CA ARG A 513 4.68 -16.71 -3.16
C ARG A 513 5.65 -16.85 -1.97
N THR A 514 5.34 -16.17 -0.87
CA THR A 514 6.16 -16.21 0.35
C THR A 514 6.24 -17.62 0.93
N GLU A 515 7.43 -18.03 1.33
CA GLU A 515 7.73 -19.40 1.75
C GLU A 515 7.48 -19.62 3.26
N VAL A 516 6.75 -18.73 3.96
CA VAL A 516 6.59 -18.76 5.42
C VAL A 516 6.18 -20.14 5.96
N LEU A 517 5.22 -20.82 5.32
CA LEU A 517 4.71 -22.14 5.74
C LEU A 517 5.69 -23.30 5.51
N VAL A 518 6.82 -23.08 4.81
CA VAL A 518 7.86 -24.08 4.55
C VAL A 518 9.26 -23.61 4.98
N ARG A 519 9.41 -22.37 5.46
CA ARG A 519 10.68 -21.74 5.84
C ARG A 519 11.13 -22.05 7.27
N TYR A 520 10.19 -22.32 8.19
CA TYR A 520 10.47 -22.45 9.62
C TYR A 520 10.18 -23.86 10.12
N ASP A 521 10.86 -24.29 11.18
CA ASP A 521 10.57 -25.56 11.87
C ASP A 521 9.46 -25.40 12.93
N HIS A 522 9.23 -24.16 13.38
CA HIS A 522 8.31 -23.85 14.49
C HIS A 522 7.34 -22.73 14.12
N TYR A 523 6.09 -22.89 14.54
CA TYR A 523 4.99 -21.98 14.26
C TYR A 523 4.17 -21.69 15.51
N VAL A 524 3.69 -20.45 15.63
CA VAL A 524 2.49 -20.15 16.40
C VAL A 524 1.32 -20.15 15.43
N ALA A 525 0.38 -21.07 15.64
CA ALA A 525 -0.85 -21.19 14.87
C ALA A 525 -1.99 -20.53 15.66
N ILE A 526 -2.72 -19.62 15.01
CA ILE A 526 -3.96 -19.02 15.53
C ILE A 526 -5.09 -19.56 14.66
N GLU A 527 -5.85 -20.50 15.20
CA GLU A 527 -7.00 -21.11 14.55
C GLU A 527 -8.27 -20.34 14.92
N LEU A 528 -9.07 -19.98 13.93
CA LEU A 528 -10.34 -19.27 14.05
C LEU A 528 -11.46 -20.18 13.55
N ARG A 529 -12.56 -20.29 14.31
CA ARG A 529 -13.78 -20.98 13.87
C ARG A 529 -14.95 -20.00 13.92
N ALA A 530 -15.88 -20.12 12.98
CA ALA A 530 -17.08 -19.30 12.92
C ALA A 530 -18.24 -20.07 12.24
N PRO A 531 -19.52 -19.70 12.49
CA PRO A 531 -20.66 -20.40 11.89
C PRO A 531 -20.88 -20.10 10.40
N SER A 532 -20.27 -19.04 9.86
CA SER A 532 -20.38 -18.65 8.45
C SER A 532 -19.13 -17.94 7.96
N GLU A 533 -18.95 -17.84 6.64
CA GLU A 533 -17.83 -17.09 6.02
C GLU A 533 -17.88 -15.60 6.38
N GLU A 534 -19.06 -15.00 6.52
CA GLU A 534 -19.19 -13.59 6.93
C GLU A 534 -18.74 -13.38 8.37
N ALA A 535 -19.13 -14.30 9.27
CA ALA A 535 -18.66 -14.29 10.65
C ALA A 535 -17.14 -14.53 10.72
N LEU A 536 -16.59 -15.43 9.90
CA LEU A 536 -15.14 -15.64 9.81
C LEU A 536 -14.41 -14.39 9.29
N ALA A 537 -14.96 -13.70 8.29
CA ALA A 537 -14.39 -12.47 7.74
C ALA A 537 -14.38 -11.32 8.76
N GLU A 538 -15.44 -11.17 9.55
CA GLU A 538 -15.49 -10.20 10.66
C GLU A 538 -14.46 -10.54 11.75
N TRP A 539 -14.45 -11.80 12.21
CA TRP A 539 -13.60 -12.28 13.29
C TRP A 539 -12.12 -12.24 12.92
N SER A 540 -11.76 -12.71 11.72
CA SER A 540 -10.39 -12.63 11.20
C SER A 540 -9.91 -11.18 11.04
N SER A 541 -10.77 -10.25 10.59
CA SER A 541 -10.42 -8.82 10.49
C SER A 541 -10.14 -8.17 11.84
N PHE A 542 -10.80 -8.62 12.91
CA PHE A 542 -10.48 -8.25 14.29
C PHE A 542 -9.15 -8.88 14.73
N VAL A 543 -9.01 -10.20 14.67
CA VAL A 543 -7.81 -10.93 15.14
C VAL A 543 -6.55 -10.43 14.44
N ALA A 544 -6.58 -10.24 13.11
CA ALA A 544 -5.47 -9.70 12.33
C ALA A 544 -5.04 -8.29 12.76
N SER A 545 -5.95 -7.49 13.34
CA SER A 545 -5.63 -6.18 13.92
C SER A 545 -4.90 -6.27 15.26
N ARG A 546 -5.00 -7.41 15.95
CA ARG A 546 -4.35 -7.70 17.23
C ARG A 546 -3.03 -8.47 17.07
N THR A 547 -2.87 -9.31 16.04
CA THR A 547 -1.68 -10.17 15.81
C THR A 547 -0.35 -9.43 15.95
N ARG A 548 -0.27 -8.15 15.54
CA ARG A 548 0.94 -7.32 15.72
C ARG A 548 1.41 -7.25 17.18
N LYS A 549 0.50 -7.18 18.16
CA LYS A 549 0.82 -7.15 19.60
C LYS A 549 1.48 -8.44 20.07
N LEU A 550 1.06 -9.59 19.53
CA LEU A 550 1.70 -10.88 19.81
C LEU A 550 3.12 -10.91 19.25
N VAL A 551 3.33 -10.46 18.00
CA VAL A 551 4.67 -10.36 17.39
C VAL A 551 5.57 -9.40 18.17
N GLU A 552 5.02 -8.25 18.61
CA GLU A 552 5.71 -7.26 19.43
C GLU A 552 6.07 -7.81 20.83
N THR A 553 5.25 -8.67 21.41
CA THR A 553 5.58 -9.36 22.68
C THR A 553 6.67 -10.43 22.45
N LEU A 554 6.53 -11.25 21.41
CA LEU A 554 7.44 -12.33 21.08
C LEU A 554 8.85 -11.84 20.72
N GLN A 555 8.99 -10.69 20.03
CA GLN A 555 10.31 -10.16 19.63
C GLN A 555 11.20 -9.76 20.82
N HIS A 556 10.63 -9.58 22.01
CA HIS A 556 11.36 -9.27 23.24
C HIS A 556 11.66 -10.52 24.09
N THR A 557 11.31 -11.71 23.61
CA THR A 557 11.64 -12.98 24.26
C THR A 557 13.07 -13.40 23.87
N PRO A 558 14.06 -13.46 24.79
CA PRO A 558 15.48 -13.62 24.42
C PRO A 558 15.81 -14.90 23.64
N SER A 559 15.04 -15.97 23.88
CA SER A 559 15.21 -17.26 23.22
C SER A 559 14.65 -17.31 21.80
N VAL A 560 13.86 -16.32 21.36
CA VAL A 560 13.31 -16.24 20.01
C VAL A 560 14.28 -15.47 19.11
N GLY A 561 14.69 -16.08 18.00
CA GLY A 561 15.65 -15.51 17.06
C GLY A 561 14.98 -14.69 15.96
N ALA A 562 14.39 -15.38 14.98
CA ALA A 562 13.61 -14.78 13.91
C ALA A 562 12.11 -14.97 14.17
N LEU A 563 11.32 -13.98 13.75
CA LEU A 563 9.86 -14.01 13.72
C LEU A 563 9.39 -13.47 12.37
N HIS A 564 8.37 -14.12 11.79
CA HIS A 564 7.78 -13.74 10.52
C HIS A 564 6.27 -14.05 10.55
N PRO A 565 5.41 -13.05 10.86
CA PRO A 565 3.96 -13.22 10.77
C PRO A 565 3.52 -13.29 9.31
N LEU A 566 2.66 -14.26 8.96
CA LEU A 566 1.97 -14.31 7.68
C LEU A 566 0.71 -13.41 7.77
N PRO A 567 0.56 -12.35 6.95
CA PRO A 567 -0.60 -11.45 7.08
C PRO A 567 -1.90 -11.98 6.50
N GLU A 568 -1.82 -12.98 5.62
CA GLU A 568 -2.96 -13.59 4.93
C GLU A 568 -3.52 -14.73 5.79
N MET A 569 -4.86 -14.83 5.85
CA MET A 569 -5.53 -15.96 6.50
C MET A 569 -5.48 -17.17 5.57
N VAL A 570 -4.90 -18.27 6.05
CA VAL A 570 -4.85 -19.52 5.31
C VAL A 570 -6.15 -20.30 5.55
N ARG A 571 -6.85 -20.64 4.47
CA ARG A 571 -8.03 -21.52 4.52
C ARG A 571 -7.58 -22.95 4.24
N PRO A 572 -8.01 -23.96 5.04
CA PRO A 572 -7.78 -25.35 4.70
C PRO A 572 -8.51 -25.71 3.40
N GLN A 573 -7.82 -26.39 2.50
CA GLN A 573 -8.39 -26.95 1.29
C GLN A 573 -9.36 -28.06 1.65
N ARG A 574 -10.51 -28.12 0.98
CA ARG A 574 -11.36 -29.31 1.01
C ARG A 574 -10.57 -30.42 0.31
N LEU A 575 -10.08 -31.38 1.08
CA LEU A 575 -9.73 -32.68 0.52
C LEU A 575 -11.02 -33.20 -0.12
N ALA A 576 -10.97 -33.54 -1.41
CA ALA A 576 -12.00 -34.38 -1.98
C ALA A 576 -12.01 -35.68 -1.15
N PRO A 577 -13.18 -36.24 -0.81
CA PRO A 577 -13.20 -37.59 -0.25
C PRO A 577 -12.45 -38.50 -1.23
N GLU A 578 -11.57 -39.35 -0.71
CA GLU A 578 -10.96 -40.39 -1.54
C GLU A 578 -12.10 -41.24 -2.10
N GLU A 579 -12.02 -41.55 -3.40
CA GLU A 579 -13.01 -42.40 -4.06
C GLU A 579 -12.88 -43.82 -3.49
N GLU A 580 -13.62 -44.12 -2.42
CA GLU A 580 -13.85 -45.50 -2.01
C GLU A 580 -14.58 -46.20 -3.17
N GLU A 581 -13.91 -47.18 -3.79
CA GLU A 581 -14.50 -48.05 -4.81
C GLU A 581 -15.61 -48.92 -4.18
N GLY A 582 -16.81 -48.35 -4.05
CA GLY A 582 -18.01 -48.98 -3.52
C GLY A 582 -19.24 -48.39 -4.20
N GLY A 583 -19.74 -49.06 -5.24
CA GLY A 583 -20.70 -48.46 -6.17
C GLY A 583 -22.12 -48.31 -5.65
N GLY A 584 -22.82 -47.29 -6.17
CA GLY A 584 -24.27 -47.28 -6.31
C GLY A 584 -25.08 -46.65 -5.17
N GLU A 585 -25.28 -45.33 -5.23
CA GLU A 585 -26.62 -44.72 -5.42
C GLU A 585 -26.50 -43.18 -5.56
N GLU A 586 -27.26 -42.58 -6.49
CA GLU A 586 -27.25 -41.12 -6.72
C GLU A 586 -28.02 -40.37 -5.63
N GLY A 587 -27.36 -40.14 -4.49
CA GLY A 587 -27.83 -39.23 -3.45
C GLY A 587 -27.34 -37.80 -3.68
N GLY A 588 -28.24 -36.87 -3.99
CA GLY A 588 -27.93 -35.44 -4.11
C GLY A 588 -27.42 -34.85 -2.80
N GLY A 589 -26.10 -34.73 -2.65
CA GLY A 589 -25.45 -34.23 -1.44
C GLY A 589 -25.64 -32.73 -1.26
N GLU A 590 -26.65 -32.33 -0.49
CA GLU A 590 -26.66 -31.02 0.16
C GLU A 590 -25.35 -30.83 0.93
N ALA A 591 -24.68 -29.69 0.71
CA ALA A 591 -23.44 -29.39 1.42
C ALA A 591 -23.70 -29.34 2.92
N ALA A 592 -23.16 -30.31 3.68
CA ALA A 592 -23.44 -30.57 5.09
C ALA A 592 -23.62 -29.29 5.94
N ALA A 593 -24.89 -28.92 6.15
CA ALA A 593 -25.28 -27.67 6.77
C ALA A 593 -25.04 -27.73 8.30
N GLY A 594 -23.85 -27.32 8.73
CA GLY A 594 -23.51 -27.26 10.16
C GLY A 594 -22.02 -27.33 10.51
N GLN A 595 -21.12 -27.62 9.57
CA GLN A 595 -19.68 -27.59 9.89
C GLN A 595 -19.16 -26.15 10.02
N PRO A 596 -18.45 -25.80 11.11
CA PRO A 596 -17.92 -24.45 11.31
C PRO A 596 -16.81 -24.15 10.31
N VAL A 597 -16.78 -22.91 9.83
CA VAL A 597 -15.78 -22.41 8.88
C VAL A 597 -14.48 -22.10 9.62
N VAL A 598 -13.36 -22.71 9.20
CA VAL A 598 -12.06 -22.64 9.91
C VAL A 598 -11.03 -21.83 9.13
N GLY A 599 -10.36 -20.86 9.76
CA GLY A 599 -9.25 -20.10 9.18
C GLY A 599 -8.02 -20.07 10.09
N TYR A 600 -6.82 -19.98 9.52
CA TYR A 600 -5.57 -19.97 10.27
C TYR A 600 -4.72 -18.73 9.99
N TYR A 601 -4.14 -18.14 11.04
CA TYR A 601 -2.98 -17.26 10.92
C TYR A 601 -1.74 -17.95 11.49
N PHE A 602 -0.60 -17.76 10.83
CA PHE A 602 0.67 -18.38 11.23
C PHE A 602 1.74 -17.33 11.49
N ILE A 603 2.50 -17.52 12.57
CA ILE A 603 3.75 -16.80 12.82
C ILE A 603 4.86 -17.84 12.84
N GLY A 604 5.64 -17.88 11.76
CA GLY A 604 6.84 -18.73 11.69
C GLY A 604 7.97 -18.10 12.49
N TYR A 605 8.71 -18.92 13.25
CA TYR A 605 9.79 -18.43 14.08
C TYR A 605 10.96 -19.42 14.21
N THR A 606 12.11 -18.90 14.64
CA THR A 606 13.27 -19.72 15.05
C THR A 606 13.58 -19.48 16.52
N VAL A 607 14.19 -20.47 17.16
CA VAL A 607 14.82 -20.31 18.47
C VAL A 607 16.31 -20.04 18.31
N ASN A 608 16.85 -19.19 19.18
CA ASN A 608 18.28 -19.11 19.41
C ASN A 608 18.71 -20.40 20.13
N ALA A 609 19.85 -20.98 19.75
CA ALA A 609 20.33 -22.22 20.37
C ALA A 609 20.38 -22.06 21.89
N PRO A 610 19.86 -23.02 22.68
CA PRO A 610 19.88 -22.91 24.13
C PRO A 610 21.34 -22.79 24.60
N PRO A 611 21.64 -21.91 25.58
CA PRO A 611 22.99 -21.85 26.13
C PRO A 611 23.35 -23.24 26.63
N MET A 612 24.43 -23.81 26.09
CA MET A 612 24.94 -25.12 26.50
C MET A 612 25.00 -25.14 28.03
N PRO A 613 24.38 -26.12 28.71
CA PRO A 613 24.47 -26.20 30.16
C PRO A 613 25.95 -26.29 30.52
N GLY A 614 26.46 -25.23 31.15
CA GLY A 614 27.87 -25.13 31.47
C GLY A 614 28.26 -26.35 32.30
N VAL A 615 29.30 -27.06 31.85
CA VAL A 615 29.84 -28.21 32.58
C VAL A 615 30.50 -27.67 33.85
N ARG A 616 29.67 -27.47 34.89
CA ARG A 616 30.16 -27.33 36.25
C ARG A 616 30.70 -28.69 36.67
N LEU A 617 32.01 -28.80 36.62
CA LEU A 617 32.78 -29.83 37.31
C LEU A 617 32.71 -29.58 38.83
N ASP A 618 31.50 -29.66 39.38
CA ASP A 618 31.27 -29.62 40.82
C ASP A 618 31.66 -30.99 41.41
N HIS A 619 32.96 -31.16 41.65
CA HIS A 619 33.50 -32.24 42.47
C HIS A 619 33.04 -32.08 43.93
N ARG A 620 31.81 -32.50 44.24
CA ARG A 620 31.36 -33.16 45.49
C ARG A 620 29.83 -33.10 45.64
N SER A 621 29.16 -34.23 45.50
CA SER A 621 28.23 -34.81 46.49
C SER A 621 27.47 -35.98 45.85
N CYS A 622 27.44 -37.13 46.51
CA CYS A 622 26.50 -38.19 46.14
C CYS A 622 25.09 -37.83 46.64
N GLY A 623 24.14 -37.77 45.71
CA GLY A 623 22.71 -37.66 45.96
C GLY A 623 21.97 -38.35 44.82
N GLU A 624 20.88 -39.04 45.14
CA GLU A 624 20.26 -40.03 44.25
C GLU A 624 19.84 -39.44 42.90
N ARG A 625 20.37 -40.01 41.81
CA ARG A 625 19.94 -39.66 40.45
C ARG A 625 18.63 -40.37 40.13
N GLN A 626 17.53 -39.61 40.12
CA GLN A 626 16.37 -40.01 39.33
C GLN A 626 16.79 -40.19 37.85
N PRO A 627 16.28 -41.20 37.14
CA PRO A 627 16.63 -41.42 35.74
C PRO A 627 16.01 -40.32 34.87
N MET A 628 16.79 -39.27 34.59
CA MET A 628 16.42 -38.25 33.62
C MET A 628 16.35 -38.92 32.24
N VAL A 629 15.13 -39.17 31.76
CA VAL A 629 14.88 -39.70 30.42
C VAL A 629 15.55 -38.77 29.40
N LEU A 630 16.57 -39.29 28.71
CA LEU A 630 17.25 -38.58 27.64
C LEU A 630 16.36 -38.57 26.40
N LEU A 631 15.40 -37.64 26.39
CA LEU A 631 14.61 -37.31 25.20
C LEU A 631 15.57 -37.01 24.03
N PRO A 632 15.26 -37.48 22.79
CA PRO A 632 16.05 -37.19 21.61
C PRO A 632 16.31 -35.69 21.43
N ALA A 633 17.45 -35.34 20.85
CA ALA A 633 17.87 -33.94 20.68
C ALA A 633 16.82 -33.08 19.93
N GLY A 634 16.05 -33.68 19.01
CA GLY A 634 14.92 -33.03 18.35
C GLY A 634 13.77 -32.66 19.30
N CYS A 635 13.27 -33.62 20.10
CA CYS A 635 12.19 -33.37 21.07
C CYS A 635 12.55 -32.28 22.09
N ARG A 636 13.82 -32.25 22.54
CA ARG A 636 14.32 -31.20 23.44
C ARG A 636 14.26 -29.80 22.82
N ASN A 637 14.49 -29.69 21.51
CA ASN A 637 14.43 -28.42 20.79
C ASN A 637 12.97 -27.95 20.59
N GLU A 638 12.05 -28.86 20.27
CA GLU A 638 10.62 -28.55 20.13
C GLU A 638 9.97 -28.15 21.45
N GLU A 639 10.25 -28.87 22.54
CA GLU A 639 9.74 -28.53 23.87
C GLU A 639 10.28 -27.17 24.34
N PHE A 640 11.56 -26.89 24.10
CA PHE A 640 12.15 -25.58 24.33
C PHE A 640 11.46 -24.49 23.51
N ALA A 641 11.28 -24.68 22.20
CA ALA A 641 10.59 -23.74 21.32
C ALA A 641 9.15 -23.46 21.80
N ARG A 642 8.38 -24.52 22.09
CA ARG A 642 7.04 -24.44 22.68
C ARG A 642 7.05 -23.63 23.99
N SER A 643 8.01 -23.86 24.89
CA SER A 643 8.10 -23.14 26.16
C SER A 643 8.42 -21.64 25.98
N CYS A 644 9.19 -21.27 24.94
CA CYS A 644 9.57 -19.88 24.68
C CYS A 644 8.36 -19.01 24.31
N VAL A 645 7.44 -19.55 23.50
CA VAL A 645 6.28 -18.80 23.00
C VAL A 645 5.06 -18.86 23.93
N ALA A 646 4.95 -19.91 24.75
CA ALA A 646 3.75 -20.17 25.57
C ALA A 646 3.33 -19.02 26.51
N PRO A 647 4.22 -18.29 27.22
CA PRO A 647 3.80 -17.17 28.08
C PRO A 647 3.15 -16.03 27.28
N ALA A 648 3.75 -15.66 26.14
CA ALA A 648 3.23 -14.60 25.27
C ALA A 648 1.90 -15.00 24.61
N MET A 649 1.76 -16.27 24.18
CA MET A 649 0.50 -16.80 23.65
C MET A 649 -0.63 -16.76 24.68
N ARG A 650 -0.39 -17.22 25.92
CA ARG A 650 -1.39 -17.18 27.01
C ARG A 650 -1.80 -15.74 27.34
N TYR A 651 -0.82 -14.84 27.45
CA TYR A 651 -1.08 -13.42 27.71
C TYR A 651 -1.92 -12.78 26.61
N PHE A 652 -1.57 -13.00 25.34
CA PHE A 652 -2.30 -12.47 24.19
C PHE A 652 -3.72 -13.04 24.08
N LEU A 653 -3.89 -14.36 24.26
CA LEU A 653 -5.20 -15.01 24.27
C LEU A 653 -6.10 -14.37 25.35
N ALA A 654 -5.61 -14.28 26.58
CA ALA A 654 -6.36 -13.72 27.71
C ALA A 654 -6.70 -12.23 27.54
N THR A 655 -5.76 -11.42 27.06
CA THR A 655 -5.92 -9.94 27.03
C THR A 655 -6.58 -9.39 25.77
N GLU A 656 -6.36 -10.01 24.60
CA GLU A 656 -6.82 -9.45 23.32
C GLU A 656 -8.00 -10.20 22.72
N LEU A 657 -8.17 -11.49 23.03
CA LEU A 657 -9.11 -12.36 22.31
C LEU A 657 -10.23 -12.95 23.18
N THR A 658 -9.93 -13.39 24.41
CA THR A 658 -10.94 -13.98 25.31
C THR A 658 -11.95 -12.94 25.80
N ILE A 659 -11.51 -11.69 26.00
CA ILE A 659 -12.32 -10.56 26.51
C ILE A 659 -12.81 -9.66 25.34
N ALA A 660 -12.64 -10.09 24.09
CA ALA A 660 -13.05 -9.30 22.92
C ALA A 660 -14.58 -9.19 22.82
N ALA A 661 -15.10 -7.96 22.87
CA ALA A 661 -16.54 -7.68 22.69
C ALA A 661 -17.02 -8.01 21.26
N GLU A 662 -16.09 -8.06 20.31
CA GLU A 662 -16.30 -8.44 18.92
C GLU A 662 -16.52 -9.96 18.73
N LYS A 663 -16.28 -10.79 19.76
CA LYS A 663 -16.50 -12.24 19.72
C LYS A 663 -18.00 -12.56 19.87
N LYS A 664 -18.66 -12.91 18.76
CA LYS A 664 -20.09 -13.30 18.72
C LYS A 664 -20.29 -14.78 19.04
N CYS A 665 -21.54 -15.19 19.26
CA CYS A 665 -21.90 -16.60 19.44
C CYS A 665 -21.42 -17.45 18.25
N GLY A 666 -20.84 -18.61 18.53
CA GLY A 666 -20.24 -19.51 17.52
C GLY A 666 -18.87 -19.07 16.97
N MET A 667 -18.35 -17.89 17.34
CA MET A 667 -16.97 -17.52 17.02
C MET A 667 -16.01 -18.10 18.07
N GLU A 668 -15.00 -18.83 17.63
CA GLU A 668 -13.98 -19.42 18.49
C GLU A 668 -12.57 -19.03 18.04
N VAL A 669 -11.62 -19.13 18.96
CA VAL A 669 -10.19 -18.99 18.64
C VAL A 669 -9.35 -19.87 19.57
N ALA A 670 -8.41 -20.58 18.97
CA ALA A 670 -7.37 -21.32 19.66
C ALA A 670 -5.99 -20.80 19.22
N ILE A 671 -5.03 -20.77 20.15
CA ILE A 671 -3.64 -20.42 19.85
C ILE A 671 -2.74 -21.53 20.34
N ALA A 672 -2.06 -22.18 19.41
CA ALA A 672 -1.23 -23.35 19.67
C ALA A 672 0.19 -23.18 19.10
N TYR A 673 1.12 -23.90 19.71
CA TYR A 673 2.41 -24.19 19.10
C TYR A 673 2.22 -25.35 18.13
N ALA A 674 2.81 -25.27 16.94
CA ALA A 674 2.95 -26.40 16.03
C ALA A 674 4.40 -26.50 15.55
N SER A 675 4.93 -27.72 15.48
CA SER A 675 6.08 -27.99 14.60
C SER A 675 5.63 -27.94 13.13
N TRP A 676 6.55 -27.88 12.19
CA TRP A 676 6.20 -27.98 10.76
C TRP A 676 5.56 -29.34 10.39
N THR A 677 5.92 -30.41 11.10
CA THR A 677 5.28 -31.72 10.93
C THR A 677 3.84 -31.73 11.42
N ASP A 678 3.51 -30.98 12.49
CA ASP A 678 2.17 -30.94 13.09
C ASP A 678 1.20 -29.94 12.42
N LEU A 679 1.64 -29.17 11.42
CA LEU A 679 0.76 -28.26 10.68
C LEU A 679 -0.34 -29.05 9.94
N PRO A 680 -1.61 -28.59 9.88
CA PRO A 680 -2.67 -29.36 9.24
C PRO A 680 -2.45 -29.50 7.73
N ASP A 681 -2.42 -30.72 7.19
CA ASP A 681 -2.07 -31.00 5.78
C ASP A 681 -2.90 -30.21 4.76
N ALA A 682 -4.18 -29.97 5.08
CA ALA A 682 -5.10 -29.19 4.28
C ALA A 682 -4.68 -27.72 4.05
N ILE A 683 -3.75 -27.15 4.84
CA ILE A 683 -3.29 -25.75 4.61
C ILE A 683 -2.35 -25.64 3.41
N PHE A 684 -1.75 -26.75 2.97
CA PHE A 684 -0.71 -26.75 1.94
C PHE A 684 -1.32 -26.89 0.54
N PRO A 685 -1.01 -25.98 -0.42
CA PRO A 685 -1.42 -26.15 -1.80
C PRO A 685 -0.83 -27.42 -2.43
N GLY A 686 -1.69 -28.38 -2.80
CA GLY A 686 -1.25 -29.70 -3.28
C GLY A 686 -0.85 -30.67 -2.16
N GLY A 687 -1.25 -30.39 -0.91
CA GLY A 687 -1.04 -31.24 0.25
C GLY A 687 0.41 -31.30 0.74
N ARG A 688 0.66 -32.15 1.75
CA ARG A 688 1.98 -32.31 2.37
C ARG A 688 3.09 -32.75 1.40
N PRO A 689 2.88 -33.63 0.40
CA PRO A 689 3.94 -33.99 -0.56
C PRO A 689 4.48 -32.79 -1.34
N ALA A 690 3.60 -31.90 -1.81
CA ALA A 690 4.00 -30.65 -2.47
C ALA A 690 4.78 -29.73 -1.51
N ALA A 691 4.32 -29.60 -0.26
CA ALA A 691 4.98 -28.82 0.77
C ALA A 691 6.38 -29.34 1.15
N ILE A 692 6.59 -30.66 1.16
CA ILE A 692 7.93 -31.27 1.32
C ILE A 692 8.84 -30.84 0.17
N GLY A 693 8.34 -30.87 -1.07
CA GLY A 693 9.09 -30.41 -2.26
C GLY A 693 9.41 -28.91 -2.23
N ASP A 694 8.46 -28.07 -1.80
CA ASP A 694 8.67 -26.63 -1.58
C ASP A 694 9.71 -26.38 -0.48
N ARG A 695 9.62 -27.09 0.66
CA ARG A 695 10.59 -27.00 1.77
C ARG A 695 11.99 -27.40 1.33
N ALA A 696 12.13 -28.51 0.61
CA ALA A 696 13.41 -28.97 0.08
C ALA A 696 14.01 -27.94 -0.90
N ARG A 697 13.22 -27.42 -1.84
CA ARG A 697 13.65 -26.34 -2.76
C ARG A 697 14.06 -25.07 -1.99
N TYR A 698 13.33 -24.69 -0.96
CA TYR A 698 13.68 -23.55 -0.11
C TYR A 698 15.03 -23.76 0.59
N ILE A 699 15.22 -24.89 1.29
CA ILE A 699 16.47 -25.21 2.00
C ILE A 699 17.67 -25.25 1.04
N LEU A 700 17.53 -25.91 -0.12
CA LEU A 700 18.58 -25.94 -1.15
C LEU A 700 18.90 -24.54 -1.70
N SER A 701 17.90 -23.67 -1.87
CA SER A 701 18.13 -22.28 -2.29
C SER A 701 18.91 -21.47 -1.25
N GLN A 702 18.65 -21.69 0.05
CA GLN A 702 19.39 -21.03 1.13
C GLN A 702 20.84 -21.55 1.18
N ALA A 703 21.04 -22.87 1.13
CA ALA A 703 22.38 -23.46 1.10
C ALA A 703 23.20 -22.99 -0.13
N HIS A 704 22.57 -22.90 -1.30
CA HIS A 704 23.20 -22.34 -2.50
C HIS A 704 23.58 -20.86 -2.31
N GLN A 705 22.69 -20.03 -1.76
CA GLN A 705 23.00 -18.63 -1.46
C GLN A 705 24.14 -18.50 -0.45
N THR A 706 24.14 -19.27 0.64
CA THR A 706 25.23 -19.27 1.62
C THR A 706 26.55 -19.69 0.96
N ASN A 707 26.55 -20.66 0.05
CA ASN A 707 27.74 -21.05 -0.71
C ASN A 707 28.21 -19.96 -1.69
N LEU A 708 27.31 -19.18 -2.29
CA LEU A 708 27.68 -18.00 -3.08
C LEU A 708 28.29 -16.90 -2.19
N ASP A 709 27.66 -16.59 -1.06
CA ASP A 709 28.10 -15.54 -0.13
C ASP A 709 29.47 -15.88 0.51
N LEU A 710 29.75 -17.16 0.73
CA LEU A 710 31.06 -17.67 1.20
C LEU A 710 32.09 -17.89 0.07
N GLY A 711 31.71 -17.67 -1.20
CA GLY A 711 32.60 -17.85 -2.35
C GLY A 711 32.95 -19.31 -2.68
N PHE A 712 32.18 -20.27 -2.17
CA PHE A 712 32.35 -21.71 -2.46
C PHE A 712 31.68 -22.16 -3.76
N ALA A 713 30.67 -21.44 -4.24
CA ALA A 713 30.09 -21.63 -5.57
C ALA A 713 30.84 -20.80 -6.63
N ARG A 714 31.07 -21.38 -7.82
CA ARG A 714 31.66 -20.71 -8.99
C ARG A 714 30.60 -20.05 -9.86
#